data_AF-A0A7C6XM06-F1
#
_entry.id   AF-A0A7C6XM06-F1
#
_cell.length_a   1.000
_cell.length_b   1.000
_cell.length_c   1.000
_cell.angle_alpha   90.00
_cell.angle_beta   90.00
_cell.angle_gamma   90.00
#
_symmetry.space_group_name_H-M   'P 1'
#
loop_
_entity.id
_entity.type
_entity.pdbx_description
1 polymer ?
#
loop_
_entity_poly.entity_id
_entity_poly.type
_entity_poly.pdbx_seq_one_letter_code
_entity_poly.pdbx_strand_id
1 'polypeptide(L)'
;MIAVALAQIRIHWARFLAIGLGIALAAGFVATTLIINSSLQDSLEHAVGRSFEKSDLTVMPSRDVFVGGDEASPLLGPLAEVDGVETASLSARTVSTGRGATFSESSFALSPVPADERLDTFDMVSGQRPEAKTDLVLDTRTAKDLNVGVGDEIRFTVDAVPVESGNDDMPIYRGPSQSSVAFSVVGIAEMGQDPAMPGATRALTTASGYQEYFAQQGDVIAIQIALEDGADPEAVRAQLQRVIDGSELNGSLEALTVDEAVSAKTDRLSGGNAVVTGLLLVFAGISVIVAILVVSNTFSVIVAGRRREFALLRCLGATRVQMYGSVVAEGLFVGLLGSIFGVFAGVLVSRGLMAAAVRYWPEEFPYDTLTVPVSALVSGVVVGALLTIVATIRPARSAIAVTPLEALQPFDASISPNTRARPRHLVGFGFIGLGIVLVVVSVYAVSTSQLWILGGALGGGLVVTGLVISSAKIIPPVVAWIGEVLFSPWGVPGQLATLNTLRNPRRTAATATALIIGVTLVATILVGGMSTKATLSHGLDQRYPVDISVPLSGLVDDDDLEDVRQIPGVSAAVIAHRAEAVEDFKGSRPEIFVIDPDSAEAVLGDAAADNVSGRVTVPEDYRDPTVRVKGLNEMSVPVHKDGLSSLAFFTTPDVGNDLGISATTTAVLVRLDEDIEVDEITRIRQSVAETLDVSSEEVGGSAVARGAYSELIDVMLAGAVALLFVSVIIALIGVSNTVSLSVIERRRENALMRALGLSISQLRTLLALEAVLISSVAALLGLVLGGALGIVGTRLVTYDYSTDLIVDFSAPSFLGILAVAVIAGILSALAPARRASRLSPVEGLKLDF
;
A
#
# COMPACT_ATOMS: atom_id res chain seq x y z
N MET A 1 9.71 -19.35 -43.90
CA MET A 1 9.36 -19.60 -42.48
C MET A 1 8.30 -18.63 -41.95
N ILE A 2 8.45 -17.30 -42.09
CA ILE A 2 7.43 -16.33 -41.66
C ILE A 2 6.05 -16.58 -42.30
N ALA A 3 6.01 -16.85 -43.62
CA ALA A 3 4.76 -17.21 -44.30
C ALA A 3 4.09 -18.48 -43.74
N VAL A 4 4.89 -19.46 -43.29
CA VAL A 4 4.38 -20.69 -42.67
C VAL A 4 3.82 -20.40 -41.28
N ALA A 5 4.49 -19.55 -40.49
CA ALA A 5 3.99 -19.11 -39.19
C ALA A 5 2.65 -18.36 -39.32
N LEU A 6 2.53 -17.42 -40.27
CA LEU A 6 1.29 -16.66 -40.51
C LEU A 6 0.13 -17.54 -40.96
N ALA A 7 0.38 -18.53 -41.82
CA ALA A 7 -0.64 -19.49 -42.24
C ALA A 7 -1.17 -20.30 -41.05
N GLN A 8 -0.28 -20.69 -40.14
CA GLN A 8 -0.62 -21.51 -38.97
C GLN A 8 -1.44 -20.74 -37.94
N ILE A 9 -1.11 -19.47 -37.72
CA ILE A 9 -1.90 -18.58 -36.86
C ILE A 9 -3.33 -18.45 -37.40
N ARG A 10 -3.51 -18.32 -38.71
CA ARG A 10 -4.86 -18.23 -39.32
C ARG A 10 -5.68 -19.51 -39.13
N ILE A 11 -5.05 -20.68 -39.27
CA ILE A 11 -5.73 -21.98 -39.12
C ILE A 11 -6.13 -22.24 -37.66
N HIS A 12 -5.32 -21.81 -36.69
CA HIS A 12 -5.50 -22.11 -35.27
C HIS A 12 -5.73 -20.86 -34.39
N TRP A 13 -6.36 -19.83 -34.95
CA TRP A 13 -6.49 -18.49 -34.34
C TRP A 13 -7.00 -18.50 -32.90
N ALA A 14 -7.96 -19.36 -32.56
CA ALA A 14 -8.54 -19.43 -31.22
C ALA A 14 -7.52 -19.81 -30.12
N ARG A 15 -6.49 -20.60 -30.45
CA ARG A 15 -5.42 -20.94 -29.50
C ARG A 15 -4.44 -19.80 -29.33
N PHE A 16 -4.10 -19.12 -30.43
CA PHE A 16 -3.24 -17.94 -30.40
C PHE A 16 -3.90 -16.74 -29.73
N LEU A 17 -5.23 -16.63 -29.78
CA LEU A 17 -5.97 -15.59 -29.06
C LEU A 17 -5.79 -15.73 -27.54
N ALA A 18 -5.88 -16.94 -27.00
CA ALA A 18 -5.70 -17.17 -25.56
C ALA A 18 -4.27 -16.82 -25.09
N ILE A 19 -3.27 -17.14 -25.92
CA ILE A 19 -1.86 -16.75 -25.69
C ILE A 19 -1.74 -15.22 -25.72
N GLY A 20 -2.26 -14.60 -26.78
CA GLY A 20 -2.24 -13.16 -26.95
C GLY A 20 -2.92 -12.41 -25.81
N LEU A 21 -4.02 -12.93 -25.27
CA LEU A 21 -4.72 -12.36 -24.12
C LEU A 21 -3.87 -12.41 -22.84
N GLY A 22 -3.21 -13.53 -22.56
CA GLY A 22 -2.29 -13.62 -21.42
C GLY A 22 -1.11 -12.65 -21.52
N ILE A 23 -0.57 -12.48 -22.73
CA ILE A 23 0.51 -11.50 -23.01
C ILE A 23 -0.02 -10.07 -22.89
N ALA A 24 -1.22 -9.81 -23.40
CA ALA A 24 -1.88 -8.50 -23.33
C ALA A 24 -2.13 -8.07 -21.89
N LEU A 25 -2.60 -8.98 -21.03
CA LEU A 25 -2.81 -8.69 -19.61
C LEU A 25 -1.50 -8.34 -18.90
N ALA A 26 -0.41 -9.11 -19.12
CA ALA A 26 0.88 -8.81 -18.50
C ALA A 26 1.51 -7.51 -19.01
N ALA A 27 1.52 -7.30 -20.33
CA ALA A 27 2.06 -6.08 -20.94
C ALA A 27 1.23 -4.83 -20.58
N GLY A 28 -0.10 -4.97 -20.58
CA GLY A 28 -1.03 -3.92 -20.18
C GLY A 28 -0.87 -3.55 -18.71
N PHE A 29 -0.72 -4.53 -17.82
CA PHE A 29 -0.48 -4.27 -16.40
C PHE A 29 0.81 -3.47 -16.17
N VAL A 30 1.92 -3.86 -16.81
CA VAL A 30 3.18 -3.09 -16.76
C VAL A 30 2.99 -1.66 -17.27
N ALA A 31 2.31 -1.50 -18.41
CA ALA A 31 2.04 -0.17 -18.98
C ALA A 31 1.15 0.66 -18.04
N THR A 32 0.07 0.09 -17.50
CA THR A 32 -0.82 0.74 -16.54
C THR A 32 -0.08 1.19 -15.29
N THR A 33 0.78 0.36 -14.71
CA THR A 33 1.62 0.73 -13.56
C THR A 33 2.49 1.95 -13.85
N LEU A 34 3.17 1.95 -15.00
CA LEU A 34 4.06 3.06 -15.38
C LEU A 34 3.26 4.34 -15.72
N ILE A 35 2.11 4.22 -16.40
CA ILE A 35 1.24 5.35 -16.71
C ILE A 35 0.70 5.98 -15.42
N ILE A 36 0.23 5.17 -14.46
CA ILE A 36 -0.29 5.69 -13.19
C ILE A 36 0.83 6.38 -12.41
N ASN A 37 2.01 5.77 -12.30
CA ASN A 37 3.15 6.40 -11.62
C ASN A 37 3.54 7.73 -12.27
N SER A 38 3.67 7.77 -13.60
CA SER A 38 4.02 9.01 -14.30
C SER A 38 2.90 10.05 -14.23
N SER A 39 1.63 9.65 -14.25
CA SER A 39 0.51 10.59 -14.09
C SER A 39 0.50 11.19 -12.69
N LEU A 40 0.73 10.38 -11.64
CA LEU A 40 0.84 10.86 -10.27
C LEU A 40 2.02 11.83 -10.11
N GLN A 41 3.18 11.48 -10.67
CA GLN A 41 4.37 12.33 -10.59
C GLN A 41 4.18 13.66 -11.34
N ASP A 42 3.69 13.61 -12.58
CA ASP A 42 3.43 14.80 -13.41
C ASP A 42 2.36 15.71 -12.78
N SER A 43 1.33 15.11 -12.17
CA SER A 43 0.29 15.86 -11.47
C SER A 43 0.83 16.53 -10.20
N LEU A 44 1.72 15.85 -9.46
CA LEU A 44 2.41 16.43 -8.31
C LEU A 44 3.36 17.54 -8.73
N GLU A 45 4.16 17.36 -9.79
CA GLU A 45 5.05 18.39 -10.34
C GLU A 45 4.25 19.63 -10.76
N HIS A 46 3.13 19.45 -11.47
CA HIS A 46 2.26 20.56 -11.85
C HIS A 46 1.61 21.26 -10.66
N ALA A 47 1.22 20.52 -9.63
CA ALA A 47 0.62 21.11 -8.44
C ALA A 47 1.65 21.84 -7.56
N VAL A 48 2.86 21.31 -7.43
CA VAL A 48 3.99 21.99 -6.74
C VAL A 48 4.47 23.19 -7.54
N GLY A 49 4.54 23.09 -8.87
CA GLY A 49 4.93 24.18 -9.76
C GLY A 49 4.03 25.40 -9.63
N ARG A 50 2.72 25.20 -9.48
CA ARG A 50 1.77 26.30 -9.20
C ARG A 50 2.11 27.09 -7.94
N SER A 51 2.61 26.44 -6.89
CA SER A 51 2.99 27.10 -5.64
C SER A 51 4.20 28.05 -5.79
N PHE A 52 4.99 27.90 -6.86
CA PHE A 52 6.18 28.70 -7.14
C PHE A 52 6.09 29.48 -8.45
N GLU A 53 4.93 29.51 -9.12
CA GLU A 53 4.76 30.07 -10.47
C GLU A 53 5.11 31.57 -10.56
N LYS A 54 4.97 32.30 -9.44
CA LYS A 54 5.24 33.74 -9.35
C LYS A 54 6.63 34.09 -8.80
N SER A 55 7.38 33.11 -8.33
CA SER A 55 8.75 33.32 -7.83
C SER A 55 9.77 33.15 -8.96
N ASP A 56 10.87 33.88 -8.91
CA ASP A 56 12.01 33.71 -9.81
C ASP A 56 13.08 32.79 -9.21
N LEU A 57 13.27 32.89 -7.89
CA LEU A 57 14.16 32.04 -7.10
C LEU A 57 13.47 31.64 -5.80
N THR A 58 13.93 30.53 -5.22
CA THR A 58 13.37 30.00 -3.99
C THR A 58 14.49 29.59 -3.05
N VAL A 59 14.41 29.98 -1.78
CA VAL A 59 15.27 29.44 -0.73
C VAL A 59 14.48 28.39 0.04
N MET A 60 14.97 27.16 0.08
CA MET A 60 14.26 26.04 0.70
C MET A 60 15.09 25.38 1.78
N PRO A 61 14.46 24.75 2.79
CA PRO A 61 15.15 23.85 3.70
C PRO A 61 15.89 22.76 2.94
N SER A 62 17.12 22.45 3.37
CA SER A 62 17.92 21.31 2.91
C SER A 62 17.18 19.99 3.13
N ARG A 63 17.63 18.93 2.46
CA ARG A 63 16.98 17.61 2.58
C ARG A 63 17.03 17.11 4.04
N ASP A 64 15.89 16.63 4.53
CA ASP A 64 15.70 16.12 5.89
C ASP A 64 15.99 17.14 7.02
N VAL A 65 15.97 18.44 6.70
CA VAL A 65 16.07 19.55 7.65
C VAL A 65 14.71 20.25 7.75
N PHE A 66 14.28 20.48 8.99
CA PHE A 66 13.07 21.26 9.31
C PHE A 66 13.51 22.60 9.90
N VAL A 67 12.95 23.69 9.37
CA VAL A 67 13.26 25.05 9.80
C VAL A 67 11.96 25.71 10.25
N GLY A 68 11.97 26.39 11.39
CA GLY A 68 10.82 27.13 11.91
C GLY A 68 10.70 28.53 11.30
N GLY A 69 9.48 29.06 11.23
CA GLY A 69 9.23 30.41 10.75
C GLY A 69 9.93 31.49 11.58
N ASP A 70 10.08 31.26 12.89
CA ASP A 70 10.84 32.10 13.82
C ASP A 70 12.35 32.12 13.51
N GLU A 71 12.92 31.00 13.09
CA GLU A 71 14.32 30.90 12.65
C GLU A 71 14.55 31.53 11.27
N ALA A 72 13.60 31.37 10.35
CA ALA A 72 13.70 31.85 8.97
C ALA A 72 13.32 33.33 8.79
N SER A 73 12.39 33.85 9.59
CA SER A 73 11.88 35.23 9.47
C SER A 73 12.98 36.31 9.59
N PRO A 74 13.98 36.21 10.49
CA PRO A 74 15.11 37.14 10.54
C PRO A 74 15.93 37.23 9.26
N LEU A 75 15.89 36.22 8.38
CA LEU A 75 16.59 36.23 7.09
C LEU A 75 15.85 36.99 6.00
N LEU A 76 14.55 37.26 6.13
CA LEU A 76 13.78 37.96 5.10
C LEU A 76 14.36 39.34 4.78
N GLY A 77 14.77 40.10 5.80
CA GLY A 77 15.40 41.41 5.64
C GLY A 77 16.73 41.33 4.87
N PRO A 78 17.72 40.57 5.36
CA PRO A 78 19.00 40.38 4.66
C PRO A 78 18.87 39.84 3.22
N LEU A 79 17.89 38.97 2.96
CA LEU A 79 17.64 38.44 1.60
C LEU A 79 17.00 39.49 0.68
N ALA A 80 16.11 40.34 1.20
CA ALA A 80 15.50 41.44 0.45
C ALA A 80 16.50 42.58 0.14
N GLU A 81 17.60 42.71 0.90
CA GLU A 81 18.65 43.70 0.65
C GLU A 81 19.68 43.28 -0.41
N VAL A 82 19.59 42.05 -0.95
CA VAL A 82 20.50 41.56 -1.99
C VAL A 82 20.25 42.30 -3.31
N ASP A 83 21.32 42.77 -3.96
CA ASP A 83 21.25 43.51 -5.22
C ASP A 83 20.59 42.66 -6.32
N GLY A 84 19.48 43.16 -6.88
CA GLY A 84 18.64 42.47 -7.85
C GLY A 84 17.45 41.70 -7.28
N VAL A 85 17.22 41.71 -5.95
CA VAL A 85 15.99 41.19 -5.33
C VAL A 85 14.98 42.31 -5.16
N GLU A 86 13.77 42.13 -5.70
CA GLU A 86 12.66 43.08 -5.52
C GLU A 86 11.91 42.82 -4.21
N THR A 87 11.61 41.56 -3.92
CA THR A 87 10.91 41.16 -2.68
C THR A 87 11.23 39.72 -2.27
N ALA A 88 11.17 39.47 -0.97
CA ALA A 88 11.33 38.17 -0.35
C ALA A 88 10.14 37.90 0.58
N SER A 89 9.45 36.79 0.38
CA SER A 89 8.28 36.41 1.17
C SER A 89 8.42 35.01 1.76
N LEU A 90 8.13 34.89 3.05
CA LEU A 90 8.06 33.59 3.71
C LEU A 90 6.83 32.83 3.23
N SER A 91 7.03 31.60 2.81
CA SER A 91 6.00 30.62 2.54
C SER A 91 6.09 29.55 3.61
N ALA A 92 5.11 29.54 4.50
CA ALA A 92 4.99 28.58 5.59
C ALA A 92 3.60 27.95 5.55
N ARG A 93 3.46 26.79 6.21
CA ARG A 93 2.17 26.15 6.36
C ARG A 93 2.12 25.37 7.64
N THR A 94 0.98 25.50 8.30
CA THR A 94 0.59 24.65 9.42
C THR A 94 -0.84 24.16 9.21
N VAL A 95 -1.22 23.14 9.97
CA VAL A 95 -2.61 22.69 10.07
C VAL A 95 -3.10 23.13 11.43
N SER A 96 -4.23 23.82 11.46
CA SER A 96 -4.91 24.16 12.70
C SER A 96 -6.40 23.95 12.53
N THR A 97 -7.01 23.51 13.61
CA THR A 97 -8.43 23.25 13.65
C THR A 97 -9.22 24.53 13.90
N GLY A 98 -10.22 24.74 13.05
CA GLY A 98 -11.21 25.80 13.19
C GLY A 98 -12.58 25.26 13.55
N ARG A 99 -13.36 26.03 14.31
CA ARG A 99 -14.80 25.84 14.54
C ARG A 99 -15.58 27.05 14.04
N GLY A 100 -16.78 26.82 13.51
CA GLY A 100 -17.65 27.89 13.03
C GLY A 100 -19.09 27.73 13.50
N ALA A 101 -19.95 28.68 13.15
CA ALA A 101 -21.38 28.59 13.46
C ALA A 101 -22.12 27.55 12.60
N THR A 102 -21.60 27.23 11.41
CA THR A 102 -22.24 26.36 10.42
C THR A 102 -21.65 24.96 10.34
N PHE A 103 -20.50 24.73 10.95
CA PHE A 103 -19.78 23.47 10.98
C PHE A 103 -19.17 23.29 12.38
N SER A 104 -19.20 22.07 12.91
CA SER A 104 -18.67 21.81 14.25
C SER A 104 -17.16 21.92 14.28
N GLU A 105 -16.48 21.33 13.30
CA GLU A 105 -15.02 21.37 13.22
C GLU A 105 -14.51 21.13 11.80
N SER A 106 -13.40 21.77 11.43
CA SER A 106 -12.64 21.45 10.22
C SER A 106 -11.16 21.76 10.42
N SER A 107 -10.27 20.90 9.92
CA SER A 107 -8.84 21.16 9.88
C SER A 107 -8.49 22.06 8.70
N PHE A 108 -7.85 23.20 8.95
CA PHE A 108 -7.44 24.15 7.92
C PHE A 108 -5.93 24.08 7.71
N ALA A 109 -5.51 23.88 6.47
CA ALA A 109 -4.17 24.21 6.02
C ALA A 109 -4.06 25.73 5.92
N LEU A 110 -3.45 26.34 6.94
CA LEU A 110 -3.23 27.78 7.03
C LEU A 110 -1.89 28.14 6.41
N SER A 111 -1.87 29.22 5.65
CA SER A 111 -0.64 29.78 5.09
C SER A 111 -0.64 31.31 5.19
N PRO A 112 0.54 31.94 5.38
CA PRO A 112 0.63 33.39 5.33
C PRO A 112 0.43 33.86 3.90
N VAL A 113 -0.27 34.98 3.73
CA VAL A 113 -0.33 35.68 2.45
C VAL A 113 1.05 36.27 2.16
N PRO A 114 1.55 36.22 0.91
CA PRO A 114 2.81 36.85 0.57
C PRO A 114 2.86 38.33 0.97
N ALA A 115 4.04 38.84 1.32
CA ALA A 115 4.17 40.26 1.67
C ALA A 115 3.79 41.19 0.50
N ASP A 116 4.06 40.75 -0.74
CA ASP A 116 3.80 41.46 -1.98
C ASP A 116 2.75 40.72 -2.84
N GLU A 117 1.80 41.46 -3.41
CA GLU A 117 0.76 40.92 -4.31
C GLU A 117 1.33 40.28 -5.58
N ARG A 118 2.55 40.65 -6.00
CA ARG A 118 3.23 40.03 -7.16
C ARG A 118 3.47 38.53 -7.00
N LEU A 119 3.63 38.08 -5.74
CA LEU A 119 3.84 36.68 -5.38
C LEU A 119 2.52 35.94 -5.08
N ASP A 120 1.36 36.58 -5.25
CA ASP A 120 0.08 35.92 -5.02
C ASP A 120 -0.15 34.80 -6.05
N THR A 121 -0.24 33.57 -5.53
CA THR A 121 -0.59 32.35 -6.28
C THR A 121 -2.08 32.02 -6.17
N PHE A 122 -2.89 32.98 -5.72
CA PHE A 122 -4.33 32.88 -5.56
C PHE A 122 -5.03 34.11 -6.15
N ASP A 123 -6.26 33.91 -6.60
CA ASP A 123 -7.10 34.99 -7.16
C ASP A 123 -8.27 35.30 -6.24
N MET A 124 -8.46 36.57 -5.84
CA MET A 124 -9.59 36.96 -5.00
C MET A 124 -10.92 36.90 -5.78
N VAL A 125 -11.89 36.13 -5.27
CA VAL A 125 -13.22 35.99 -5.86
C VAL A 125 -14.19 37.01 -5.25
N SER A 126 -14.10 37.22 -3.94
CA SER A 126 -14.92 38.20 -3.20
C SER A 126 -14.24 38.67 -1.91
N GLY A 127 -14.61 39.85 -1.43
CA GLY A 127 -14.01 40.44 -0.23
C GLY A 127 -12.65 41.10 -0.50
N GLN A 128 -11.76 41.08 0.49
CA GLN A 128 -10.45 41.74 0.43
C GLN A 128 -9.33 40.84 0.96
N ARG A 129 -8.09 41.21 0.62
CA ARG A 129 -6.86 40.59 1.17
C ARG A 129 -6.82 40.85 2.68
N PRO A 130 -6.32 39.91 3.51
CA PRO A 130 -6.33 40.11 4.96
C PRO A 130 -5.33 41.21 5.33
N GLU A 131 -5.75 42.13 6.20
CA GLU A 131 -4.93 43.28 6.64
C GLU A 131 -4.64 43.19 8.14
N ALA A 132 -5.63 42.76 8.94
CA ALA A 132 -5.46 42.54 10.37
C ALA A 132 -4.91 41.14 10.67
N LYS A 133 -4.31 40.98 11.86
CA LYS A 133 -3.75 39.70 12.30
C LYS A 133 -4.77 38.58 12.43
N THR A 134 -6.04 38.93 12.66
CA THR A 134 -7.16 38.00 12.81
C THR A 134 -8.07 37.98 11.58
N ASP A 135 -7.62 38.53 10.45
CA ASP A 135 -8.34 38.42 9.19
C ASP A 135 -8.03 37.07 8.53
N LEU A 136 -9.05 36.48 7.92
CA LEU A 136 -8.99 35.20 7.24
C LEU A 136 -9.55 35.29 5.83
N VAL A 137 -8.86 34.71 4.87
CA VAL A 137 -9.38 34.47 3.51
C VAL A 137 -9.52 32.97 3.32
N LEU A 138 -10.69 32.51 2.88
CA LEU A 138 -10.97 31.10 2.66
C LEU A 138 -10.86 30.72 1.19
N ASP A 139 -10.47 29.48 0.90
CA ASP A 139 -10.61 28.96 -0.45
C ASP A 139 -12.09 28.85 -0.85
N THR A 140 -12.38 29.02 -2.14
CA THR A 140 -13.75 28.97 -2.68
C THR A 140 -14.44 27.64 -2.40
N ARG A 141 -13.71 26.52 -2.43
CA ARG A 141 -14.25 25.20 -2.09
C ARG A 141 -14.52 25.10 -0.61
N THR A 142 -13.56 25.50 0.22
CA THR A 142 -13.69 25.56 1.69
C THR A 142 -14.91 26.34 2.13
N ALA A 143 -15.09 27.56 1.62
CA ALA A 143 -16.24 28.40 1.95
C ALA A 143 -17.57 27.73 1.57
N LYS A 144 -17.61 27.02 0.44
CA LYS A 144 -18.81 26.31 -0.02
C LYS A 144 -19.10 25.06 0.81
N ASP A 145 -18.07 24.26 1.09
CA ASP A 145 -18.21 22.97 1.77
C ASP A 145 -18.59 23.17 3.25
N LEU A 146 -18.02 24.19 3.90
CA LEU A 146 -18.36 24.58 5.28
C LEU A 146 -19.57 25.53 5.38
N ASN A 147 -20.11 25.97 4.23
CA ASN A 147 -21.20 26.94 4.13
C ASN A 147 -20.90 28.24 4.92
N VAL A 148 -19.69 28.78 4.74
CA VAL A 148 -19.17 29.99 5.40
C VAL A 148 -19.02 31.10 4.36
N GLY A 149 -19.41 32.33 4.71
CA GLY A 149 -19.30 33.52 3.87
C GLY A 149 -18.38 34.61 4.44
N VAL A 150 -18.20 35.67 3.65
CA VAL A 150 -17.50 36.88 4.12
C VAL A 150 -18.33 37.53 5.23
N GLY A 151 -17.69 37.79 6.38
CA GLY A 151 -18.29 38.36 7.59
C GLY A 151 -18.54 37.34 8.71
N ASP A 152 -18.42 36.05 8.43
CA ASP A 152 -18.51 35.00 9.45
C ASP A 152 -17.22 34.91 10.28
N GLU A 153 -17.32 34.32 11.47
CA GLU A 153 -16.17 34.09 12.35
C GLU A 153 -15.85 32.59 12.45
N ILE A 154 -14.55 32.27 12.37
CA ILE A 154 -14.01 30.94 12.63
C ILE A 154 -13.07 31.05 13.82
N ARG A 155 -13.27 30.22 14.83
CA ARG A 155 -12.41 30.15 16.00
C ARG A 155 -11.36 29.09 15.81
N PHE A 156 -10.10 29.47 15.91
CA PHE A 156 -8.96 28.55 15.83
C PHE A 156 -8.41 28.26 17.21
N THR A 157 -8.00 27.02 17.43
CA THR A 157 -7.15 26.66 18.57
C THR A 157 -5.71 27.08 18.26
N VAL A 158 -5.13 27.95 19.09
CA VAL A 158 -3.75 28.44 18.95
C VAL A 158 -2.94 28.17 20.21
N ASP A 159 -1.66 27.84 20.07
CA ASP A 159 -0.77 27.63 21.21
C ASP A 159 -0.59 28.96 21.97
N ALA A 160 -0.69 28.95 23.31
CA ALA A 160 -0.43 30.18 24.06
C ALA A 160 1.02 30.63 23.92
N VAL A 161 1.17 31.91 23.57
CA VAL A 161 2.41 32.64 23.73
C VAL A 161 2.80 32.63 25.22
N PRO A 162 4.03 32.19 25.59
CA PRO A 162 4.52 32.30 26.95
C PRO A 162 4.50 33.76 27.38
N VAL A 163 3.74 34.09 28.43
CA VAL A 163 3.74 35.45 28.99
C VAL A 163 5.06 35.61 29.77
N GLU A 164 5.98 36.43 29.25
CA GLU A 164 7.12 36.90 30.04
C GLU A 164 6.58 37.70 31.24
N SER A 165 6.66 37.11 32.43
CA SER A 165 6.34 37.81 33.67
C SER A 165 7.39 38.90 33.89
N GLY A 166 6.97 40.17 33.76
CA GLY A 166 7.82 41.31 34.08
C GLY A 166 8.24 41.28 35.54
N ASN A 167 9.55 41.27 35.78
CA ASN A 167 10.29 41.44 37.03
C ASN A 167 9.60 41.04 38.36
N ASP A 168 10.21 40.04 39.00
CA ASP A 168 10.25 39.76 40.45
C ASP A 168 9.19 38.87 41.12
N ASP A 169 8.32 38.18 40.38
CA ASP A 169 7.59 37.02 40.92
C ASP A 169 7.78 35.79 40.02
N MET A 170 8.00 34.63 40.67
CA MET A 170 8.27 33.33 40.04
C MET A 170 7.44 33.12 38.76
N PRO A 171 8.05 32.64 37.65
CA PRO A 171 7.28 32.28 36.47
C PRO A 171 6.27 31.20 36.85
N ILE A 172 4.99 31.54 36.82
CA ILE A 172 3.91 30.55 36.87
C ILE A 172 4.01 29.78 35.57
N TYR A 173 4.59 28.57 35.62
CA TYR A 173 4.52 27.64 34.51
C TYR A 173 3.06 27.26 34.32
N ARG A 174 2.38 27.96 33.41
CA ARG A 174 1.16 27.46 32.80
C ARG A 174 1.63 26.42 31.79
N GLY A 175 1.10 25.20 31.85
CA GLY A 175 1.22 24.28 30.71
C GLY A 175 0.75 24.98 29.43
N PRO A 176 1.08 24.49 28.23
CA PRO A 176 0.69 25.12 26.97
C PRO A 176 -0.81 25.41 27.01
N SER A 177 -1.20 26.67 27.26
CA SER A 177 -2.60 27.02 27.43
C SER A 177 -3.12 27.33 26.05
N GLN A 178 -3.64 26.34 25.33
CA GLN A 178 -4.20 26.63 24.03
C GLN A 178 -5.39 27.57 24.18
N SER A 179 -5.33 28.72 23.51
CA SER A 179 -6.38 29.73 23.55
C SER A 179 -7.17 29.68 22.26
N SER A 180 -8.49 29.83 22.34
CA SER A 180 -9.32 29.96 21.15
C SER A 180 -9.33 31.41 20.69
N VAL A 181 -8.86 31.68 19.47
CA VAL A 181 -8.85 33.02 18.88
C VAL A 181 -9.82 33.04 17.70
N ALA A 182 -10.73 34.02 17.71
CA ALA A 182 -11.68 34.23 16.63
C ALA A 182 -11.03 34.99 15.47
N PHE A 183 -11.15 34.44 14.27
CA PHE A 183 -10.73 35.05 13.01
C PHE A 183 -11.96 35.40 12.19
N SER A 184 -11.99 36.61 11.62
CA SER A 184 -13.08 37.08 10.76
C SER A 184 -12.77 36.76 9.30
N VAL A 185 -13.73 36.14 8.61
CA VAL A 185 -13.60 35.84 7.17
C VAL A 185 -13.80 37.14 6.38
N VAL A 186 -12.73 37.73 5.86
CA VAL A 186 -12.76 39.00 5.10
C VAL A 186 -12.78 38.81 3.59
N GLY A 187 -12.52 37.59 3.11
CA GLY A 187 -12.52 37.29 1.69
C GLY A 187 -12.58 35.80 1.35
N ILE A 188 -12.86 35.54 0.08
CA ILE A 188 -12.84 34.21 -0.53
C ILE A 188 -11.97 34.29 -1.78
N ALA A 189 -11.02 33.37 -1.90
CA ALA A 189 -10.08 33.29 -3.02
C ALA A 189 -10.11 31.92 -3.71
N GLU A 190 -9.62 31.85 -4.94
CA GLU A 190 -9.32 30.63 -5.65
C GLU A 190 -7.83 30.31 -5.43
N MET A 191 -7.54 29.33 -4.56
CA MET A 191 -6.16 29.03 -4.13
C MET A 191 -5.57 27.81 -4.85
N GLY A 192 -6.37 27.10 -5.65
CA GLY A 192 -6.00 25.79 -6.20
C GLY A 192 -5.92 24.70 -5.14
N GLN A 193 -5.37 23.55 -5.51
CA GLN A 193 -5.21 22.40 -4.62
C GLN A 193 -3.80 22.36 -4.04
N ASP A 194 -3.68 22.01 -2.76
CA ASP A 194 -2.38 21.81 -2.13
C ASP A 194 -1.85 20.40 -2.49
N PRO A 195 -0.71 20.27 -3.19
CA PRO A 195 -0.14 18.96 -3.54
C PRO A 195 0.24 18.10 -2.34
N ALA A 196 0.52 18.71 -1.19
CA ALA A 196 0.92 17.99 0.01
C ALA A 196 -0.29 17.53 0.84
N MET A 197 -1.43 18.19 0.71
CA MET A 197 -2.66 17.91 1.45
C MET A 197 -3.87 18.01 0.51
N PRO A 198 -4.05 17.04 -0.41
CA PRO A 198 -5.19 17.02 -1.31
C PRO A 198 -6.50 17.01 -0.53
N GLY A 199 -7.44 17.86 -0.94
CA GLY A 199 -8.76 17.92 -0.32
C GLY A 199 -8.82 18.66 1.03
N ALA A 200 -7.69 19.09 1.60
CA ALA A 200 -7.70 19.85 2.85
C ALA A 200 -8.41 21.20 2.67
N THR A 201 -9.12 21.60 3.73
CA THR A 201 -9.68 22.94 3.85
C THR A 201 -8.54 23.96 3.88
N ARG A 202 -8.62 25.05 3.12
CA ARG A 202 -7.52 26.02 2.99
C ARG A 202 -7.94 27.41 3.42
N ALA A 203 -7.06 28.06 4.16
CA ALA A 203 -7.22 29.44 4.57
C ALA A 203 -5.89 30.20 4.52
N LEU A 204 -5.98 31.50 4.28
CA LEU A 204 -4.87 32.43 4.28
C LEU A 204 -5.08 33.49 5.38
N THR A 205 -4.01 33.87 6.05
CA THR A 205 -4.00 35.00 6.99
C THR A 205 -2.74 35.85 6.80
N THR A 206 -2.65 37.01 7.43
CA THR A 206 -1.47 37.88 7.31
C THR A 206 -0.20 37.17 7.81
N ALA A 207 0.96 37.49 7.24
CA ALA A 207 2.24 36.93 7.72
C ALA A 207 2.47 37.17 9.22
N SER A 208 2.04 38.34 9.73
CA SER A 208 2.11 38.64 11.16
C SER A 208 1.11 37.84 12.01
N GLY A 209 -0.10 37.60 11.52
CA GLY A 209 -1.09 36.77 12.21
C GLY A 209 -0.66 35.31 12.24
N TYR A 210 -0.14 34.82 11.12
CA TYR A 210 0.47 33.50 11.02
C TYR A 210 1.62 33.33 12.01
N GLN A 211 2.56 34.27 12.06
CA GLN A 211 3.70 34.20 12.98
C GLN A 211 3.30 34.24 14.46
N GLU A 212 2.27 34.99 14.82
CA GLU A 212 1.84 35.14 16.21
C GLU A 212 1.03 33.95 16.72
N TYR A 213 0.17 33.38 15.87
CA TYR A 213 -0.83 32.39 16.30
C TYR A 213 -0.57 30.97 15.80
N PHE A 214 0.20 30.80 14.73
CA PHE A 214 0.27 29.54 13.99
C PHE A 214 1.68 29.06 13.66
N ALA A 215 2.72 29.87 13.87
CA ALA A 215 4.09 29.49 13.60
C ALA A 215 4.55 28.36 14.53
N GLN A 216 5.08 27.30 13.95
CA GLN A 216 5.58 26.11 14.65
C GLN A 216 6.90 25.65 14.03
N GLN A 217 7.67 24.84 14.76
CA GLN A 217 8.93 24.32 14.24
C GLN A 217 8.68 23.43 13.00
N GLY A 218 9.40 23.70 11.91
CA GLY A 218 9.30 22.91 10.67
C GLY A 218 8.15 23.30 9.73
N ASP A 219 7.49 24.43 9.98
CA ASP A 219 6.38 24.93 9.16
C ASP A 219 6.82 25.64 7.86
N VAL A 220 8.10 26.02 7.75
CA VAL A 220 8.64 26.72 6.58
C VAL A 220 8.69 25.78 5.38
N ILE A 221 7.96 26.14 4.33
CA ILE A 221 8.01 25.47 3.03
C ILE A 221 9.18 26.02 2.22
N ALA A 222 9.26 27.35 2.13
CA ALA A 222 10.22 28.08 1.30
C ALA A 222 10.23 29.58 1.64
N ILE A 223 11.27 30.30 1.22
CA ILE A 223 11.25 31.75 1.03
C ILE A 223 11.21 31.99 -0.47
N GLN A 224 10.14 32.61 -0.94
CA GLN A 224 9.93 32.95 -2.35
C GLN A 224 10.55 34.31 -2.65
N ILE A 225 11.34 34.39 -3.72
CA ILE A 225 12.07 35.59 -4.12
C ILE A 225 11.59 36.01 -5.51
N ALA A 226 11.19 37.28 -5.63
CA ALA A 226 10.99 37.93 -6.93
C ALA A 226 12.20 38.83 -7.23
N LEU A 227 12.68 38.77 -8.46
CA LEU A 227 13.83 39.54 -8.94
C LEU A 227 13.39 40.84 -9.58
N GLU A 228 14.30 41.82 -9.57
CA GLU A 228 14.12 43.05 -10.35
C GLU A 228 14.20 42.76 -11.86
N ASP A 229 13.49 43.56 -12.67
CA ASP A 229 13.49 43.45 -14.13
C ASP A 229 14.92 43.53 -14.71
N GLY A 230 15.41 42.42 -15.28
CA GLY A 230 16.72 42.34 -15.92
C GLY A 230 17.87 41.90 -15.01
N ALA A 231 17.59 41.52 -13.77
CA ALA A 231 18.56 40.85 -12.89
C ALA A 231 18.97 39.48 -13.47
N ASP A 232 20.21 39.04 -13.17
CA ASP A 232 20.71 37.72 -13.54
C ASP A 232 20.40 36.70 -12.43
N PRO A 233 19.48 35.73 -12.65
CA PRO A 233 19.05 34.80 -11.61
C PRO A 233 20.19 33.96 -11.03
N GLU A 234 21.20 33.58 -11.84
CA GLU A 234 22.33 32.79 -11.34
C GLU A 234 23.24 33.62 -10.43
N ALA A 235 23.47 34.88 -10.79
CA ALA A 235 24.28 35.79 -9.99
C ALA A 235 23.59 36.14 -8.65
N VAL A 236 22.28 36.37 -8.68
CA VAL A 236 21.48 36.64 -7.46
C VAL A 236 21.39 35.39 -6.59
N ARG A 237 21.16 34.20 -7.16
CA ARG A 237 21.19 32.92 -6.43
C ARG A 237 22.51 32.75 -5.66
N ALA A 238 23.65 33.01 -6.29
CA ALA A 238 24.96 32.92 -5.65
C ALA A 238 25.19 33.99 -4.55
N GLN A 239 24.48 35.12 -4.62
CA GLN A 239 24.46 36.12 -3.54
C GLN A 239 23.59 35.68 -2.38
N LEU A 240 22.38 35.19 -2.66
CA LEU A 240 21.46 34.64 -1.65
C LEU A 240 22.12 33.50 -0.87
N GLN A 241 22.79 32.56 -1.56
CA GLN A 241 23.52 31.49 -0.89
C GLN A 241 24.60 32.00 0.07
N ARG A 242 25.32 33.07 -0.30
CA ARG A 242 26.34 33.67 0.59
C ARG A 242 25.73 34.30 1.85
N VAL A 243 24.53 34.89 1.74
CA VAL A 243 23.79 35.43 2.90
C VAL A 243 23.38 34.28 3.82
N ILE A 244 22.85 33.20 3.25
CA ILE A 244 22.46 31.98 3.99
C ILE A 244 23.67 31.35 4.69
N ASP A 245 24.79 31.18 3.99
CA ASP A 245 26.02 30.61 4.55
C ASP A 245 26.61 31.46 5.70
N GLY A 246 26.32 32.76 5.72
CA GLY A 246 26.70 33.68 6.77
C GLY A 246 25.75 33.71 7.98
N SER A 247 24.62 33.01 7.91
CA SER A 247 23.59 32.96 8.95
C SER A 247 23.73 31.75 9.87
N GLU A 248 22.93 31.71 10.93
CA GLU A 248 22.80 30.55 11.81
C GLU A 248 22.18 29.32 11.12
N LEU A 249 21.53 29.52 9.97
CA LEU A 249 20.93 28.47 9.13
C LEU A 249 21.86 27.96 8.02
N ASN A 250 23.17 28.15 8.17
CA ASN A 250 24.16 27.59 7.24
C ASN A 250 24.03 26.06 7.16
N GLY A 251 23.85 25.55 5.94
CA GLY A 251 23.63 24.12 5.67
C GLY A 251 22.18 23.67 5.87
N SER A 252 21.35 24.49 6.52
CA SER A 252 19.92 24.23 6.74
C SER A 252 19.03 24.75 5.61
N LEU A 253 19.46 25.78 4.89
CA LEU A 253 18.75 26.36 3.74
C LEU A 253 19.62 26.33 2.47
N GLU A 254 18.98 26.24 1.31
CA GLU A 254 19.62 26.25 -0.01
C GLU A 254 18.84 27.15 -0.98
N ALA A 255 19.54 28.01 -1.71
CA ALA A 255 18.97 28.81 -2.79
C ALA A 255 18.92 28.01 -4.10
N LEU A 256 17.71 27.83 -4.63
CA LEU A 256 17.37 27.02 -5.79
C LEU A 256 16.66 27.85 -6.86
N THR A 257 16.76 27.41 -8.12
CA THR A 257 15.83 27.87 -9.15
C THR A 257 14.45 27.24 -8.93
N VAL A 258 13.40 27.79 -9.54
CA VAL A 258 12.05 27.22 -9.44
C VAL A 258 12.00 25.77 -9.91
N ASP A 259 12.63 25.43 -11.03
CA ASP A 259 12.67 24.05 -11.53
C ASP A 259 13.36 23.08 -10.56
N GLU A 260 14.45 23.52 -9.93
CA GLU A 260 15.17 22.75 -8.92
C GLU A 260 14.33 22.62 -7.64
N ALA A 261 13.65 23.68 -7.21
CA ALA A 261 12.76 23.70 -6.05
C ALA A 261 11.56 22.77 -6.24
N VAL A 262 10.92 22.82 -7.42
CA VAL A 262 9.81 21.93 -7.80
C VAL A 262 10.27 20.48 -7.80
N SER A 263 11.42 20.18 -8.41
CA SER A 263 11.98 18.82 -8.44
C SER A 263 12.30 18.33 -7.02
N ALA A 264 12.99 19.14 -6.22
CA ALA A 264 13.37 18.79 -4.85
C ALA A 264 12.15 18.58 -3.95
N LYS A 265 11.10 19.41 -4.07
CA LYS A 265 9.87 19.26 -3.29
C LYS A 265 9.05 18.07 -3.75
N THR A 266 8.96 17.83 -5.06
CA THR A 266 8.30 16.65 -5.63
C THR A 266 8.98 15.37 -5.19
N ASP A 267 10.31 15.32 -5.17
CA ASP A 267 11.06 14.16 -4.66
C ASP A 267 10.79 13.90 -3.17
N ARG A 268 10.63 14.96 -2.37
CA ARG A 268 10.27 14.84 -0.94
C ARG A 268 8.84 14.32 -0.75
N LEU A 269 7.88 14.85 -1.50
CA LEU A 269 6.47 14.43 -1.43
C LEU A 269 6.25 13.04 -2.02
N SER A 270 6.96 12.69 -3.09
CA SER A 270 6.84 11.41 -3.79
C SER A 270 7.59 10.26 -3.09
N GLY A 271 8.32 10.52 -1.99
CA GLY A 271 9.02 9.48 -1.23
C GLY A 271 8.13 8.29 -0.84
N GLY A 272 6.84 8.53 -0.55
CA GLY A 272 5.83 7.48 -0.32
C GLY A 272 5.38 6.73 -1.60
N ASN A 273 5.38 7.40 -2.75
CA ASN A 273 5.04 6.80 -4.04
C ASN A 273 6.04 5.70 -4.44
N ALA A 274 7.31 5.79 -4.00
CA ALA A 274 8.29 4.75 -4.28
C ALA A 274 7.87 3.38 -3.71
N VAL A 275 7.22 3.36 -2.56
CA VAL A 275 6.70 2.12 -1.94
C VAL A 275 5.52 1.57 -2.73
N VAL A 276 4.55 2.43 -3.08
CA VAL A 276 3.35 2.04 -3.86
C VAL A 276 3.76 1.56 -5.25
N THR A 277 4.62 2.29 -5.94
CA THR A 277 5.14 1.92 -7.26
C THR A 277 6.00 0.68 -7.20
N GLY A 278 6.83 0.52 -6.17
CA GLY A 278 7.58 -0.71 -5.91
C GLY A 278 6.64 -1.91 -5.76
N LEU A 279 5.57 -1.77 -4.97
CA LEU A 279 4.53 -2.78 -4.79
C LEU A 279 3.84 -3.12 -6.12
N LEU A 280 3.41 -2.13 -6.90
CA LEU A 280 2.79 -2.32 -8.22
C LEU A 280 3.73 -3.04 -9.20
N LEU A 281 5.01 -2.69 -9.22
CA LEU A 281 6.02 -3.32 -10.07
C LEU A 281 6.31 -4.77 -9.68
N VAL A 282 6.25 -5.10 -8.38
CA VAL A 282 6.32 -6.50 -7.92
C VAL A 282 5.17 -7.31 -8.51
N PHE A 283 3.93 -6.81 -8.45
CA PHE A 283 2.79 -7.48 -9.10
C PHE A 283 2.94 -7.54 -10.62
N ALA A 284 3.48 -6.50 -11.24
CA ALA A 284 3.74 -6.49 -12.67
C ALA A 284 4.73 -7.60 -13.06
N GLY A 285 5.82 -7.74 -12.31
CA GLY A 285 6.78 -8.83 -12.45
C GLY A 285 6.14 -10.21 -12.27
N ILE A 286 5.24 -10.36 -11.29
CA ILE A 286 4.53 -11.62 -11.05
C ILE A 286 3.59 -11.96 -12.21
N SER A 287 2.86 -10.96 -12.74
CA SER A 287 2.01 -11.15 -13.92
C SER A 287 2.82 -11.64 -15.12
N VAL A 288 4.03 -11.12 -15.31
CA VAL A 288 4.97 -11.54 -16.37
C VAL A 288 5.42 -12.99 -16.15
N ILE A 289 5.79 -13.37 -14.92
CA ILE A 289 6.20 -14.76 -14.60
C ILE A 289 5.04 -15.74 -14.87
N VAL A 290 3.83 -15.42 -14.40
CA VAL A 290 2.64 -16.25 -14.62
C VAL A 290 2.33 -16.35 -16.11
N ALA A 291 2.39 -15.23 -16.85
CA ALA A 291 2.21 -15.21 -18.30
C ALA A 291 3.26 -16.08 -19.01
N ILE A 292 4.54 -16.00 -18.65
CA ILE A 292 5.60 -16.85 -19.21
C ILE A 292 5.25 -18.33 -19.03
N LEU A 293 4.82 -18.75 -17.85
CA LEU A 293 4.45 -20.15 -17.58
C LEU A 293 3.26 -20.59 -18.46
N VAL A 294 2.22 -19.78 -18.54
CA VAL A 294 1.01 -20.07 -19.33
C VAL A 294 1.30 -20.12 -20.83
N VAL A 295 2.04 -19.13 -21.34
CA VAL A 295 2.46 -19.03 -22.73
C VAL A 295 3.39 -20.19 -23.10
N SER A 296 4.38 -20.48 -22.26
CA SER A 296 5.33 -21.58 -22.49
C SER A 296 4.63 -22.94 -22.54
N ASN A 297 3.69 -23.18 -21.61
CA ASN A 297 2.88 -24.39 -21.63
C ASN A 297 2.07 -24.47 -22.93
N THR A 298 1.39 -23.39 -23.30
CA THR A 298 0.54 -23.36 -24.50
C THR A 298 1.32 -23.58 -25.80
N PHE A 299 2.48 -22.93 -25.96
CA PHE A 299 3.33 -23.17 -27.12
C PHE A 299 3.90 -24.57 -27.16
N SER A 300 4.25 -25.16 -26.00
CA SER A 300 4.71 -26.55 -25.93
C SER A 300 3.67 -27.51 -26.50
N VAL A 301 2.40 -27.21 -26.25
CA VAL A 301 1.25 -27.97 -26.74
C VAL A 301 1.06 -27.79 -28.25
N ILE A 302 1.11 -26.55 -28.75
CA ILE A 302 0.99 -26.26 -30.19
C ILE A 302 2.11 -26.96 -30.97
N VAL A 303 3.34 -26.86 -30.48
CA VAL A 303 4.50 -27.52 -31.06
C VAL A 303 4.36 -29.05 -31.00
N ALA A 304 3.86 -29.61 -29.90
CA ALA A 304 3.63 -31.04 -29.77
C ALA A 304 2.62 -31.57 -30.79
N GLY A 305 1.55 -30.81 -31.06
CA GLY A 305 0.53 -31.18 -32.05
C GLY A 305 1.03 -31.17 -33.50
N ARG A 306 2.16 -30.53 -33.79
CA ARG A 306 2.73 -30.37 -35.14
C ARG A 306 4.07 -31.07 -35.32
N ARG A 307 4.43 -32.00 -34.43
CA ARG A 307 5.72 -32.74 -34.51
C ARG A 307 5.92 -33.45 -35.85
N ARG A 308 4.86 -34.04 -36.41
CA ARG A 308 4.92 -34.73 -37.71
C ARG A 308 5.21 -33.76 -38.86
N GLU A 309 4.65 -32.55 -38.82
CA GLU A 309 4.96 -31.51 -39.81
C GLU A 309 6.43 -31.09 -39.73
N PHE A 310 6.94 -30.85 -38.51
CA PHE A 310 8.36 -30.52 -38.32
C PHE A 310 9.29 -31.65 -38.78
N ALA A 311 8.91 -32.91 -38.54
CA ALA A 311 9.65 -34.06 -39.04
C ALA A 311 9.68 -34.12 -40.57
N LEU A 312 8.54 -33.91 -41.23
CA LEU A 312 8.46 -33.86 -42.70
C LEU A 312 9.28 -32.72 -43.28
N LEU A 313 9.23 -31.52 -42.69
CA LEU A 313 10.06 -30.39 -43.11
C LEU A 313 11.56 -30.69 -42.98
N ARG A 314 11.97 -31.41 -41.94
CA ARG A 314 13.38 -31.87 -41.81
C ARG A 314 13.76 -32.90 -42.86
N CYS A 315 12.85 -33.81 -43.22
CA CYS A 315 13.08 -34.75 -44.33
C CYS A 315 13.23 -34.01 -45.67
N LEU A 316 12.57 -32.87 -45.83
CA LEU A 316 12.68 -31.98 -46.99
C LEU A 316 13.90 -31.04 -46.94
N GLY A 317 14.76 -31.14 -45.92
CA GLY A 317 16.01 -30.39 -45.81
C GLY A 317 16.00 -29.17 -44.88
N ALA A 318 14.92 -28.91 -44.13
CA ALA A 318 14.88 -27.80 -43.18
C ALA A 318 15.88 -28.02 -42.01
N THR A 319 16.64 -26.97 -41.67
CA THR A 319 17.64 -27.04 -40.59
C THR A 319 17.01 -26.88 -39.20
N ARG A 320 17.72 -27.34 -38.16
CA ARG A 320 17.31 -27.19 -36.75
C ARG A 320 17.10 -25.72 -36.36
N VAL A 321 17.96 -24.83 -36.86
CA VAL A 321 17.90 -23.39 -36.60
C VAL A 321 16.68 -22.76 -37.28
N GLN A 322 16.36 -23.18 -38.52
CA GLN A 322 15.16 -22.69 -39.22
C GLN A 322 13.86 -23.08 -38.49
N MET A 323 13.79 -24.30 -37.94
CA MET A 323 12.64 -24.70 -37.12
C MET A 323 12.56 -23.93 -35.79
N TYR A 324 13.70 -23.77 -35.10
CA TYR A 324 13.78 -22.96 -33.88
C TYR A 324 13.25 -21.55 -34.12
N GLY A 325 13.81 -20.89 -35.15
CA GLY A 325 13.46 -19.54 -35.55
C GLY A 325 12.01 -19.43 -35.99
N SER A 326 11.42 -20.47 -36.59
CA SER A 326 10.00 -20.47 -36.95
C SER A 326 9.09 -20.41 -35.72
N VAL A 327 9.38 -21.18 -34.67
CA VAL A 327 8.56 -21.18 -33.44
C VAL A 327 8.73 -19.87 -32.67
N VAL A 328 9.95 -19.36 -32.58
CA VAL A 328 10.21 -18.06 -31.93
C VAL A 328 9.57 -16.92 -32.71
N ALA A 329 9.61 -16.93 -34.05
CA ALA A 329 8.96 -15.91 -34.87
C ALA A 329 7.42 -15.95 -34.77
N GLU A 330 6.82 -17.14 -34.73
CA GLU A 330 5.39 -17.31 -34.47
C GLU A 330 5.00 -16.76 -33.10
N GLY A 331 5.81 -17.06 -32.09
CA GLY A 331 5.73 -16.46 -30.76
C GLY A 331 5.79 -14.95 -30.79
N LEU A 332 6.88 -14.39 -31.31
CA LEU A 332 7.13 -12.96 -31.34
C LEU A 332 6.02 -12.19 -32.05
N PHE A 333 5.49 -12.70 -33.16
CA PHE A 333 4.37 -12.07 -33.86
C PHE A 333 3.12 -11.97 -32.98
N VAL A 334 2.75 -13.08 -32.31
CA VAL A 334 1.61 -13.11 -31.38
C VAL A 334 1.89 -12.23 -30.16
N GLY A 335 3.13 -12.21 -29.68
CA GLY A 335 3.57 -11.41 -28.55
C GLY A 335 3.53 -9.91 -28.82
N LEU A 336 3.94 -9.46 -30.01
CA LEU A 336 3.85 -8.06 -30.42
C LEU A 336 2.40 -7.60 -30.57
N LEU A 337 1.54 -8.40 -31.23
CA LEU A 337 0.12 -8.05 -31.33
C LEU A 337 -0.56 -8.05 -29.96
N GLY A 338 -0.26 -9.05 -29.13
CA GLY A 338 -0.77 -9.13 -27.76
C GLY A 338 -0.31 -7.95 -26.92
N SER A 339 0.97 -7.57 -26.98
CA SER A 339 1.50 -6.47 -26.19
C SER A 339 1.00 -5.10 -26.64
N ILE A 340 0.86 -4.86 -27.95
CA ILE A 340 0.23 -3.64 -28.47
C ILE A 340 -1.22 -3.53 -27.97
N PHE A 341 -1.99 -4.62 -28.08
CA PHE A 341 -3.36 -4.63 -27.57
C PHE A 341 -3.40 -4.45 -26.05
N GLY A 342 -2.46 -5.07 -25.33
CA GLY A 342 -2.29 -4.95 -23.89
C GLY A 342 -2.00 -3.52 -23.45
N VAL A 343 -1.05 -2.85 -24.11
CA VAL A 343 -0.72 -1.44 -23.84
C VAL A 343 -1.92 -0.54 -24.12
N PHE A 344 -2.62 -0.74 -25.24
CA PHE A 344 -3.83 0.01 -25.55
C PHE A 344 -4.93 -0.19 -24.50
N ALA A 345 -5.19 -1.44 -24.10
CA ALA A 345 -6.11 -1.74 -23.01
C ALA A 345 -5.64 -1.14 -21.68
N GLY A 346 -4.33 -1.13 -21.42
CA GLY A 346 -3.72 -0.55 -20.24
C GLY A 346 -3.94 0.95 -20.13
N VAL A 347 -3.82 1.69 -21.24
CA VAL A 347 -4.16 3.12 -21.30
C VAL A 347 -5.64 3.35 -20.99
N LEU A 348 -6.54 2.54 -21.56
CA LEU A 348 -7.98 2.64 -21.30
C LEU A 348 -8.32 2.34 -19.83
N VAL A 349 -7.67 1.33 -19.25
CA VAL A 349 -7.82 0.98 -17.83
C VAL A 349 -7.27 2.10 -16.95
N SER A 350 -6.09 2.66 -17.24
CA SER A 350 -5.54 3.80 -16.50
C SER A 350 -6.51 4.98 -16.52
N ARG A 351 -7.06 5.33 -17.69
CA ARG A 351 -8.06 6.40 -17.80
C ARG A 351 -9.32 6.09 -17.01
N GLY A 352 -9.80 4.85 -17.05
CA GLY A 352 -10.98 4.41 -16.29
C GLY A 352 -10.75 4.44 -14.77
N LEU A 353 -9.58 3.99 -14.31
CA LEU A 353 -9.18 4.03 -12.91
C LEU A 353 -9.04 5.47 -12.40
N MET A 354 -8.38 6.35 -13.16
CA MET A 354 -8.28 7.77 -12.80
C MET A 354 -9.66 8.43 -12.76
N ALA A 355 -10.50 8.20 -13.77
CA ALA A 355 -11.86 8.75 -13.78
C ALA A 355 -12.74 8.21 -12.64
N ALA A 356 -12.53 6.96 -12.22
CA ALA A 356 -13.19 6.39 -11.05
C ALA A 356 -12.64 7.00 -9.76
N ALA A 357 -11.32 7.16 -9.65
CA ALA A 357 -10.68 7.78 -8.49
C ALA A 357 -11.21 9.20 -8.27
N VAL A 358 -11.16 10.06 -9.29
CA VAL A 358 -11.70 11.42 -9.24
C VAL A 358 -13.20 11.45 -8.92
N ARG A 359 -13.97 10.43 -9.33
CA ARG A 359 -15.42 10.39 -9.11
C ARG A 359 -15.81 9.93 -7.71
N TYR A 360 -15.11 8.93 -7.17
CA TYR A 360 -15.46 8.31 -5.88
C TYR A 360 -14.67 8.91 -4.72
N TRP A 361 -13.47 9.43 -4.99
CA TRP A 361 -12.54 10.06 -4.05
C TRP A 361 -12.03 11.39 -4.62
N PRO A 362 -12.94 12.37 -4.86
CA PRO A 362 -12.60 13.66 -5.44
C PRO A 362 -11.67 14.50 -4.54
N GLU A 363 -11.59 14.18 -3.25
CA GLU A 363 -10.81 14.92 -2.26
C GLU A 363 -9.36 14.40 -2.23
N GLU A 364 -9.20 13.08 -2.29
CA GLU A 364 -7.91 12.41 -2.23
C GLU A 364 -7.19 12.36 -3.59
N PHE A 365 -7.94 12.35 -4.69
CA PHE A 365 -7.41 12.30 -6.06
C PHE A 365 -7.91 13.46 -6.93
N PRO A 366 -7.52 14.71 -6.66
CA PRO A 366 -7.92 15.88 -7.45
C PRO A 366 -7.14 16.03 -8.78
N TYR A 367 -6.34 15.03 -9.16
CA TYR A 367 -5.45 15.05 -10.31
C TYR A 367 -6.15 14.50 -11.57
N ASP A 368 -6.33 15.34 -12.59
CA ASP A 368 -7.09 15.02 -13.81
C ASP A 368 -6.21 14.75 -15.05
N THR A 369 -4.90 14.99 -14.96
CA THR A 369 -3.94 14.81 -16.05
C THR A 369 -3.49 13.35 -16.18
N LEU A 370 -3.96 12.69 -17.24
CA LEU A 370 -3.50 11.35 -17.60
C LEU A 370 -2.24 11.47 -18.47
N THR A 371 -1.09 11.23 -17.87
CA THR A 371 0.20 11.32 -18.54
C THR A 371 0.59 9.95 -19.07
N VAL A 372 0.65 9.84 -20.41
CA VAL A 372 0.99 8.60 -21.10
C VAL A 372 2.39 8.72 -21.69
N PRO A 373 3.45 8.44 -20.91
CA PRO A 373 4.81 8.61 -21.40
C PRO A 373 5.11 7.55 -22.46
N VAL A 374 5.87 7.94 -23.49
CA VAL A 374 6.32 7.01 -24.55
C VAL A 374 7.10 5.84 -23.95
N SER A 375 7.82 6.06 -22.86
CA SER A 375 8.55 5.02 -22.12
C SER A 375 7.62 3.93 -21.59
N ALA A 376 6.42 4.25 -21.09
CA ALA A 376 5.45 3.25 -20.62
C ALA A 376 4.92 2.41 -21.78
N LEU A 377 4.58 3.05 -22.91
CA LEU A 377 4.10 2.38 -24.11
C LEU A 377 5.16 1.42 -24.67
N VAL A 378 6.39 1.90 -24.82
CA VAL A 378 7.52 1.10 -25.32
C VAL A 378 7.85 -0.02 -24.35
N SER A 379 7.88 0.26 -23.04
CA SER A 379 8.17 -0.75 -22.01
C SER A 379 7.15 -1.88 -22.01
N GLY A 380 5.85 -1.58 -22.10
CA GLY A 380 4.82 -2.62 -22.21
C GLY A 380 5.00 -3.51 -23.44
N VAL A 381 5.29 -2.91 -24.61
CA VAL A 381 5.55 -3.67 -25.84
C VAL A 381 6.82 -4.52 -25.73
N VAL A 382 7.91 -3.95 -25.21
CA VAL A 382 9.21 -4.61 -25.04
C VAL A 382 9.08 -5.76 -24.04
N VAL A 383 8.45 -5.55 -22.88
CA VAL A 383 8.22 -6.60 -21.89
C VAL A 383 7.37 -7.72 -22.48
N GLY A 384 6.31 -7.40 -23.20
CA GLY A 384 5.49 -8.39 -23.91
C GLY A 384 6.27 -9.19 -24.96
N ALA A 385 7.17 -8.56 -25.71
CA ALA A 385 8.05 -9.24 -26.65
C ALA A 385 9.07 -10.15 -25.95
N LEU A 386 9.77 -9.62 -24.93
CA LEU A 386 10.79 -10.34 -24.16
C LEU A 386 10.20 -11.54 -23.45
N LEU A 387 9.06 -11.39 -22.76
CA LEU A 387 8.41 -12.49 -22.06
C LEU A 387 7.99 -13.60 -23.04
N THR A 388 7.57 -13.23 -24.26
CA THR A 388 7.18 -14.20 -25.29
C THR A 388 8.38 -14.95 -25.85
N ILE A 389 9.50 -14.26 -26.07
CA ILE A 389 10.76 -14.91 -26.45
C ILE A 389 11.16 -15.91 -25.36
N VAL A 390 11.21 -15.48 -24.09
CA VAL A 390 11.57 -16.35 -22.96
C VAL A 390 10.63 -17.56 -22.86
N ALA A 391 9.32 -17.35 -22.99
CA ALA A 391 8.32 -18.41 -22.91
C ALA A 391 8.45 -19.45 -24.05
N THR A 392 8.85 -19.02 -25.25
CA THR A 392 8.97 -19.89 -26.43
C THR A 392 10.28 -20.68 -26.52
N ILE A 393 11.32 -20.34 -25.75
CA ILE A 393 12.61 -21.05 -25.76
C ILE A 393 12.43 -22.56 -25.51
N ARG A 394 11.68 -22.92 -24.46
CA ARG A 394 11.47 -24.33 -24.08
C ARG A 394 10.64 -25.10 -25.14
N PRO A 395 9.48 -24.60 -25.61
CA PRO A 395 8.76 -25.16 -26.75
C PRO A 395 9.64 -25.33 -28.00
N ALA A 396 10.37 -24.30 -28.40
CA ALA A 396 11.18 -24.30 -29.61
C ALA A 396 12.32 -25.34 -29.52
N ARG A 397 12.95 -25.50 -28.35
CA ARG A 397 13.91 -26.59 -28.11
C ARG A 397 13.28 -27.97 -28.23
N SER A 398 12.05 -28.15 -27.74
CA SER A 398 11.34 -29.43 -27.84
C SER A 398 11.01 -29.81 -29.29
N ALA A 399 10.76 -28.84 -30.17
CA ALA A 399 10.52 -29.07 -31.60
C ALA A 399 11.71 -29.73 -32.31
N ILE A 400 12.93 -29.45 -31.84
CA ILE A 400 14.19 -29.87 -32.47
C ILE A 400 14.70 -31.19 -31.88
N ALA A 401 14.26 -31.53 -30.67
CA ALA A 401 14.74 -32.66 -29.90
C ALA A 401 14.27 -34.02 -30.46
N VAL A 402 13.15 -34.06 -31.17
CA VAL A 402 12.59 -35.29 -31.75
C VAL A 402 13.22 -35.56 -33.11
N THR A 403 13.63 -36.81 -33.36
CA THR A 403 14.17 -37.20 -34.67
C THR A 403 13.04 -37.41 -35.69
N PRO A 404 13.30 -37.20 -37.00
CA PRO A 404 12.26 -37.40 -38.03
C PRO A 404 11.70 -38.83 -38.04
N LEU A 405 12.51 -39.83 -37.69
CA LEU A 405 12.10 -41.22 -37.62
C LEU A 405 11.14 -41.48 -36.45
N GLU A 406 11.43 -40.96 -35.26
CA GLU A 406 10.57 -41.08 -34.07
C GLU A 406 9.20 -40.41 -34.28
N ALA A 407 9.16 -39.29 -34.98
CA ALA A 407 7.94 -38.54 -35.24
C ALA A 407 7.03 -39.16 -36.33
N LEU A 408 7.55 -40.12 -37.11
CA LEU A 408 6.81 -40.84 -38.16
C LEU A 408 6.31 -42.22 -37.71
N GLN A 409 6.75 -42.72 -36.55
CA GLN A 409 6.23 -43.96 -35.97
C GLN A 409 4.79 -43.76 -35.44
N PRO A 410 3.91 -44.78 -35.54
CA PRO A 410 2.59 -44.75 -34.92
C PRO A 410 2.70 -44.44 -33.42
N PHE A 411 1.80 -43.60 -32.92
CA PHE A 411 1.84 -42.96 -31.60
C PHE A 411 1.69 -43.90 -30.38
N ASP A 412 1.90 -45.21 -30.54
CA ASP A 412 1.66 -46.23 -29.50
C ASP A 412 2.93 -46.64 -28.71
N ALA A 413 4.10 -46.10 -29.01
CA ALA A 413 5.26 -46.28 -28.16
C ALA A 413 5.23 -45.25 -27.02
N SER A 414 4.79 -45.70 -25.84
CA SER A 414 4.95 -44.99 -24.57
C SER A 414 6.42 -44.57 -24.40
N ILE A 415 6.71 -43.32 -24.73
CA ILE A 415 8.06 -42.75 -24.61
C ILE A 415 8.43 -42.79 -23.14
N SER A 416 9.35 -43.69 -22.81
CA SER A 416 9.97 -43.78 -21.49
C SER A 416 10.55 -42.41 -21.13
N PRO A 417 10.18 -41.81 -19.98
CA PRO A 417 10.65 -40.49 -19.62
C PRO A 417 12.17 -40.55 -19.43
N ASN A 418 12.88 -39.80 -20.27
CA ASN A 418 14.32 -39.60 -20.23
C ASN A 418 14.81 -39.45 -18.76
N THR A 419 15.62 -40.41 -18.30
CA THR A 419 16.05 -40.63 -16.91
C THR A 419 17.05 -39.58 -16.38
N ARG A 420 17.40 -38.56 -17.18
CA ARG A 420 18.30 -37.46 -16.82
C ARG A 420 17.64 -36.28 -16.05
N ALA A 421 16.48 -36.48 -15.42
CA ALA A 421 15.75 -35.42 -14.71
C ALA A 421 16.26 -35.13 -13.27
N ARG A 422 17.25 -35.87 -12.75
CA ARG A 422 17.74 -35.75 -11.37
C ARG A 422 18.29 -34.36 -10.96
N PRO A 423 19.07 -33.61 -11.79
CA PRO A 423 19.65 -32.35 -11.34
C PRO A 423 18.63 -31.22 -11.14
N ARG A 424 17.51 -31.20 -11.89
CA ARG A 424 16.52 -30.12 -11.81
C ARG A 424 15.85 -30.03 -10.44
N HIS A 425 15.50 -31.18 -9.85
CA HIS A 425 14.82 -31.19 -8.56
C HIS A 425 15.78 -30.88 -7.41
N LEU A 426 17.05 -31.26 -7.53
CA LEU A 426 18.08 -30.84 -6.57
C LEU A 426 18.25 -29.33 -6.56
N VAL A 427 18.25 -28.68 -7.74
CA VAL A 427 18.26 -27.21 -7.83
C VAL A 427 17.00 -26.60 -7.22
N GLY A 428 15.81 -27.16 -7.52
CA GLY A 428 14.56 -26.64 -6.96
C GLY A 428 14.48 -26.76 -5.43
N PHE A 429 14.84 -27.91 -4.86
CA PHE A 429 14.94 -28.06 -3.41
C PHE A 429 16.06 -27.21 -2.80
N GLY A 430 17.17 -27.00 -3.52
CA GLY A 430 18.23 -26.08 -3.12
C GLY A 430 17.74 -24.63 -3.01
N PHE A 431 16.93 -24.15 -3.96
CA PHE A 431 16.31 -22.83 -3.90
C PHE A 431 15.30 -22.71 -2.75
N ILE A 432 14.51 -23.76 -2.47
CA ILE A 432 13.63 -23.77 -1.29
C ILE A 432 14.47 -23.66 -0.01
N GLY A 433 15.52 -24.48 0.13
CA GLY A 433 16.39 -24.46 1.31
C GLY A 433 17.10 -23.11 1.49
N LEU A 434 17.72 -22.58 0.44
CA LEU A 434 18.37 -21.26 0.47
C LEU A 434 17.36 -20.14 0.77
N GLY A 435 16.18 -20.20 0.17
CA GLY A 435 15.12 -19.23 0.42
C GLY A 435 14.66 -19.24 1.88
N ILE A 436 14.43 -20.42 2.46
CA ILE A 436 14.10 -20.55 3.88
C ILE A 436 15.22 -20.00 4.77
N VAL A 437 16.49 -20.33 4.47
CA VAL A 437 17.63 -19.81 5.23
C VAL A 437 17.67 -18.28 5.16
N LEU A 438 17.49 -17.68 3.99
CA LEU A 438 17.46 -16.22 3.85
C LEU A 438 16.30 -15.57 4.61
N VAL A 439 15.11 -16.17 4.56
CA VAL A 439 13.95 -15.69 5.33
C VAL A 439 14.25 -15.75 6.84
N VAL A 440 14.78 -16.86 7.33
CA VAL A 440 15.14 -17.03 8.75
C VAL A 440 16.21 -16.02 9.16
N VAL A 441 17.29 -15.89 8.37
CA VAL A 441 18.35 -14.89 8.62
C VAL A 441 17.78 -13.48 8.64
N SER A 442 16.83 -13.16 7.77
CA SER A 442 16.22 -11.83 7.73
C SER A 442 15.42 -11.53 8.99
N VAL A 443 14.70 -12.51 9.55
CA VAL A 443 13.99 -12.37 10.83
C VAL A 443 14.97 -12.09 11.97
N TYR A 444 16.13 -12.75 12.00
CA TYR A 444 17.15 -12.48 13.02
C TYR A 444 17.94 -11.19 12.79
N ALA A 445 18.09 -10.76 11.53
CA ALA A 445 18.83 -9.56 11.16
C ALA A 445 18.00 -8.27 11.28
N VAL A 446 16.70 -8.38 11.59
CA VAL A 446 15.75 -7.27 11.62
C VAL A 446 16.22 -6.13 12.54
N SER A 447 16.84 -6.48 13.68
CA SER A 447 17.36 -5.52 14.66
C SER A 447 18.77 -4.99 14.35
N THR A 448 19.46 -5.53 13.35
CA THR A 448 20.88 -5.21 13.07
C THR A 448 21.08 -4.44 11.77
N SER A 449 20.24 -4.65 10.75
CA SER A 449 20.45 -4.06 9.41
C SER A 449 19.18 -3.98 8.58
N GLN A 450 18.97 -2.87 7.86
CA GLN A 450 17.88 -2.70 6.88
C GLN A 450 17.90 -3.71 5.71
N LEU A 451 18.98 -4.47 5.54
CA LEU A 451 19.07 -5.52 4.52
C LEU A 451 18.06 -6.66 4.72
N TRP A 452 17.41 -6.75 5.88
CA TRP A 452 16.38 -7.76 6.15
C TRP A 452 15.22 -7.72 5.14
N ILE A 453 14.85 -6.52 4.63
CA ILE A 453 13.75 -6.35 3.67
C ILE A 453 14.09 -7.09 2.36
N LEU A 454 15.29 -6.82 1.84
CA LEU A 454 15.79 -7.46 0.62
C LEU A 454 15.99 -8.97 0.82
N GLY A 455 16.55 -9.36 1.97
CA GLY A 455 16.76 -10.76 2.32
C GLY A 455 15.46 -11.56 2.40
N GLY A 456 14.43 -11.01 3.04
CA GLY A 456 13.12 -11.63 3.20
C GLY A 456 12.40 -11.76 1.86
N ALA A 457 12.38 -10.70 1.07
CA ALA A 457 11.76 -10.69 -0.26
C ALA A 457 12.45 -11.66 -1.23
N LEU A 458 13.78 -11.65 -1.30
CA LEU A 458 14.55 -12.59 -2.12
C LEU A 458 14.37 -14.03 -1.64
N GLY A 459 14.36 -14.24 -0.31
CA GLY A 459 14.14 -15.54 0.30
C GLY A 459 12.78 -16.12 -0.07
N GLY A 460 11.70 -15.34 0.10
CA GLY A 460 10.35 -15.73 -0.33
C GLY A 460 10.26 -16.02 -1.83
N GLY A 461 10.85 -15.16 -2.67
CA GLY A 461 10.92 -15.37 -4.11
C GLY A 461 11.65 -16.65 -4.52
N LEU A 462 12.73 -16.99 -3.82
CA LEU A 462 13.46 -18.25 -4.02
C LEU A 462 12.65 -19.48 -3.60
N VAL A 463 11.89 -19.41 -2.51
CA VAL A 463 10.98 -20.50 -2.10
C VAL A 463 9.93 -20.76 -3.18
N VAL A 464 9.27 -19.70 -3.67
CA VAL A 464 8.28 -19.81 -4.75
C VAL A 464 8.92 -20.37 -6.02
N THR A 465 10.09 -19.85 -6.41
CA THR A 465 10.82 -20.32 -7.61
C THR A 465 11.25 -21.78 -7.48
N GLY A 466 11.73 -22.19 -6.31
CA GLY A 466 12.09 -23.57 -6.02
C GLY A 466 10.88 -24.51 -6.08
N LEU A 467 9.72 -24.06 -5.60
CA LEU A 467 8.44 -24.76 -5.74
C LEU A 467 8.04 -24.92 -7.21
N VAL A 468 8.16 -23.88 -8.04
CA VAL A 468 7.91 -23.96 -9.49
C VAL A 468 8.78 -25.04 -10.15
N ILE A 469 10.08 -25.06 -9.81
CA ILE A 469 11.05 -25.98 -10.41
C ILE A 469 10.78 -27.44 -9.98
N SER A 470 10.40 -27.64 -8.71
CA SER A 470 10.14 -28.95 -8.09
C SER A 470 8.67 -29.41 -8.11
N SER A 471 7.77 -28.59 -8.65
CA SER A 471 6.32 -28.81 -8.75
C SER A 471 5.92 -30.22 -9.22
N ALA A 472 6.61 -30.76 -10.23
CA ALA A 472 6.35 -32.10 -10.78
C ALA A 472 6.62 -33.27 -9.82
N LYS A 473 7.29 -33.03 -8.68
CA LYS A 473 7.46 -34.00 -7.59
C LYS A 473 6.58 -33.69 -6.39
N ILE A 474 6.34 -32.41 -6.09
CA ILE A 474 5.58 -31.98 -4.91
C ILE A 474 4.07 -32.13 -5.13
N ILE A 475 3.56 -31.79 -6.31
CA ILE A 475 2.12 -31.70 -6.57
C ILE A 475 1.44 -33.09 -6.69
N PRO A 476 1.99 -34.08 -7.41
CA PRO A 476 1.33 -35.39 -7.56
C PRO A 476 0.96 -36.10 -6.24
N PRO A 477 1.83 -36.20 -5.22
CA PRO A 477 1.44 -36.84 -3.96
C PRO A 477 0.33 -36.08 -3.22
N VAL A 478 0.36 -34.73 -3.28
CA VAL A 478 -0.70 -33.89 -2.70
C VAL A 478 -2.03 -34.10 -3.44
N VAL A 479 -2.00 -34.17 -4.77
CA VAL A 479 -3.18 -34.49 -5.60
C VAL A 479 -3.72 -35.89 -5.27
N ALA A 480 -2.85 -36.89 -5.08
CA ALA A 480 -3.29 -38.24 -4.73
C ALA A 480 -4.05 -38.24 -3.40
N TRP A 481 -3.46 -37.61 -2.38
CA TRP A 481 -4.06 -37.52 -1.06
C TRP A 481 -5.40 -36.76 -1.07
N ILE A 482 -5.44 -35.56 -1.67
CA ILE A 482 -6.67 -34.76 -1.77
C ILE A 482 -7.72 -35.47 -2.63
N GLY A 483 -7.30 -36.07 -3.74
CA GLY A 483 -8.19 -36.78 -4.66
C GLY A 483 -8.83 -38.01 -4.02
N GLU A 484 -8.09 -38.73 -3.17
CA GLU A 484 -8.63 -39.87 -2.41
C GLU A 484 -9.60 -39.41 -1.32
N VAL A 485 -9.28 -38.36 -0.57
CA VAL A 485 -10.09 -37.89 0.56
C VAL A 485 -11.34 -37.12 0.12
N LEU A 486 -11.20 -36.14 -0.77
CA LEU A 486 -12.28 -35.20 -1.11
C LEU A 486 -13.05 -35.57 -2.38
N PHE A 487 -12.41 -36.25 -3.35
CA PHE A 487 -13.01 -36.48 -4.67
C PHE A 487 -13.45 -37.93 -4.90
N SER A 488 -12.81 -38.92 -4.29
CA SER A 488 -13.23 -40.33 -4.34
C SER A 488 -14.68 -40.58 -3.87
N PRO A 489 -15.21 -39.85 -2.86
CA PRO A 489 -16.61 -39.99 -2.44
C PRO A 489 -17.64 -39.59 -3.50
N TRP A 490 -17.25 -38.85 -4.54
CA TRP A 490 -18.12 -38.42 -5.64
C TRP A 490 -18.34 -39.51 -6.71
N GLY A 491 -18.03 -40.77 -6.39
CA GLY A 491 -18.23 -41.94 -7.24
C GLY A 491 -17.18 -42.06 -8.35
N VAL A 492 -17.55 -42.83 -9.39
CA VAL A 492 -16.65 -43.19 -10.51
C VAL A 492 -16.04 -41.95 -11.22
N PRO A 493 -16.77 -40.86 -11.49
CA PRO A 493 -16.18 -39.66 -12.11
C PRO A 493 -15.06 -39.03 -11.26
N GLY A 494 -15.19 -39.03 -9.94
CA GLY A 494 -14.19 -38.49 -9.02
C GLY A 494 -12.92 -39.35 -8.97
N GLN A 495 -13.07 -40.67 -8.86
CA GLN A 495 -11.93 -41.60 -8.91
C GLN A 495 -11.18 -41.51 -10.24
N LEU A 496 -11.92 -41.45 -11.35
CA LEU A 496 -11.33 -41.29 -12.69
C LEU A 496 -10.63 -39.94 -12.84
N ALA A 497 -11.16 -38.86 -12.27
CA ALA A 497 -10.50 -37.55 -12.29
C ALA A 497 -9.14 -37.57 -11.55
N THR A 498 -9.08 -38.19 -10.36
CA THR A 498 -7.83 -38.35 -9.61
C THR A 498 -6.80 -39.17 -10.39
N LEU A 499 -7.19 -40.33 -10.91
CA LEU A 499 -6.31 -41.19 -11.71
C LEU A 499 -5.82 -40.49 -12.99
N ASN A 500 -6.69 -39.75 -13.66
CA ASN A 500 -6.38 -38.99 -14.86
C ASN A 500 -5.31 -37.91 -14.61
N THR A 501 -5.37 -37.29 -13.43
CA THR A 501 -4.46 -36.23 -13.01
C THR A 501 -3.07 -36.79 -12.65
N LEU A 502 -3.03 -37.96 -11.99
CA LEU A 502 -1.79 -38.63 -11.60
C LEU A 502 -1.04 -39.26 -12.79
N ARG A 503 -1.74 -39.63 -13.86
CA ARG A 503 -1.14 -40.25 -15.05
C ARG A 503 -0.17 -39.32 -15.80
N ASN A 504 -0.33 -38.00 -15.69
CA ASN A 504 0.50 -37.00 -16.37
C ASN A 504 1.05 -35.92 -15.40
N PRO A 505 1.96 -36.27 -14.46
CA PRO A 505 2.34 -35.42 -13.34
C PRO A 505 2.99 -34.09 -13.75
N ARG A 506 3.73 -34.06 -14.86
CA ARG A 506 4.34 -32.81 -15.38
C ARG A 506 3.31 -31.80 -15.87
N ARG A 507 2.22 -32.28 -16.47
CA ARG A 507 1.16 -31.42 -17.02
C ARG A 507 0.35 -30.82 -15.87
N THR A 508 -0.06 -31.67 -14.93
CA THR A 508 -0.75 -31.29 -13.69
C THR A 508 0.06 -30.26 -12.89
N ALA A 509 1.37 -30.49 -12.75
CA ALA A 509 2.22 -29.58 -12.01
C ALA A 509 2.33 -28.20 -12.68
N ALA A 510 2.49 -28.16 -14.00
CA ALA A 510 2.57 -26.90 -14.74
C ALA A 510 1.30 -26.05 -14.58
N THR A 511 0.12 -26.67 -14.59
CA THR A 511 -1.16 -25.96 -14.38
C THR A 511 -1.35 -25.46 -12.97
N ALA A 512 -1.06 -26.31 -11.98
CA ALA A 512 -1.23 -25.94 -10.58
C ALA A 512 -0.24 -24.83 -10.16
N THR A 513 0.98 -24.83 -10.69
CA THR A 513 2.02 -23.85 -10.32
C THR A 513 1.61 -22.39 -10.58
N ALA A 514 0.99 -22.10 -11.73
CA ALA A 514 0.54 -20.75 -12.04
C ALA A 514 -0.50 -20.24 -11.02
N LEU A 515 -1.42 -21.12 -10.60
CA LEU A 515 -2.42 -20.78 -9.59
C LEU A 515 -1.82 -20.71 -8.18
N ILE A 516 -0.87 -21.59 -7.84
CA ILE A 516 -0.14 -21.54 -6.56
C ILE A 516 0.51 -20.18 -6.37
N ILE A 517 1.22 -19.65 -7.38
CA ILE A 517 1.89 -18.34 -7.28
C ILE A 517 0.88 -17.24 -6.95
N GLY A 518 -0.24 -17.18 -7.68
CA GLY A 518 -1.29 -16.19 -7.44
C GLY A 518 -1.91 -16.32 -6.05
N VAL A 519 -2.29 -17.55 -5.65
CA VAL A 519 -2.93 -17.78 -4.35
C VAL A 519 -1.95 -17.57 -3.18
N THR A 520 -0.68 -17.94 -3.32
CA THR A 520 0.36 -17.64 -2.33
C THR A 520 0.44 -16.16 -2.07
N LEU A 521 0.49 -15.35 -3.11
CA LEU A 521 0.62 -13.91 -2.95
C LEU A 521 -0.65 -13.27 -2.34
N VAL A 522 -1.84 -13.71 -2.77
CA VAL A 522 -3.11 -13.31 -2.14
C VAL A 522 -3.12 -13.64 -0.66
N ALA A 523 -2.77 -14.87 -0.29
CA ALA A 523 -2.75 -15.29 1.09
C ALA A 523 -1.67 -14.58 1.91
N THR A 524 -0.48 -14.32 1.34
CA THR A 524 0.58 -13.55 2.01
C THR A 524 0.15 -12.15 2.36
N ILE A 525 -0.52 -11.45 1.44
CA ILE A 525 -0.92 -10.06 1.68
C ILE A 525 -2.14 -10.01 2.61
N LEU A 526 -3.10 -10.93 2.47
CA LEU A 526 -4.25 -10.96 3.37
C LEU A 526 -3.85 -11.35 4.80
N VAL A 527 -3.12 -12.45 4.98
CA VAL A 527 -2.65 -12.86 6.32
C VAL A 527 -1.68 -11.83 6.87
N GLY A 528 -0.74 -11.34 6.05
CA GLY A 528 0.22 -10.33 6.44
C GLY A 528 -0.46 -9.03 6.87
N GLY A 529 -1.39 -8.51 6.08
CA GLY A 529 -2.11 -7.27 6.36
C GLY A 529 -3.00 -7.38 7.60
N MET A 530 -3.82 -8.43 7.70
CA MET A 530 -4.68 -8.65 8.87
C MET A 530 -3.86 -8.89 10.15
N SER A 531 -2.79 -9.68 10.08
CA SER A 531 -1.92 -9.92 11.24
C SER A 531 -1.10 -8.67 11.60
N THR A 532 -0.70 -7.85 10.63
CA THR A 532 -0.04 -6.56 10.86
C THR A 532 -0.99 -5.61 11.57
N LYS A 533 -2.24 -5.50 11.08
CA LYS A 533 -3.31 -4.72 11.72
C LYS A 533 -3.55 -5.16 13.16
N ALA A 534 -3.72 -6.46 13.39
CA ALA A 534 -3.94 -7.03 14.73
C ALA A 534 -2.73 -6.87 15.67
N THR A 535 -1.51 -7.04 15.15
CA THR A 535 -0.28 -6.87 15.94
C THR A 535 -0.03 -5.41 16.27
N LEU A 536 -0.29 -4.49 15.33
CA LEU A 536 -0.15 -3.06 15.54
C LEU A 536 -1.20 -2.54 16.52
N SER A 537 -2.46 -2.96 16.39
CA SER A 537 -3.52 -2.59 17.34
C SER A 537 -3.17 -3.02 18.76
N HIS A 538 -2.70 -4.26 18.92
CA HIS A 538 -2.27 -4.75 20.23
C HIS A 538 -1.03 -4.04 20.76
N GLY A 539 -0.06 -3.74 19.89
CA GLY A 539 1.12 -2.95 20.27
C GLY A 539 0.77 -1.53 20.70
N LEU A 540 -0.23 -0.91 20.09
CA LEU A 540 -0.73 0.41 20.49
C LEU A 540 -1.39 0.36 21.87
N ASP A 541 -2.22 -0.64 22.14
CA ASP A 541 -2.87 -0.82 23.45
C ASP A 541 -1.84 -1.06 24.56
N GLN A 542 -0.78 -1.82 24.26
CA GLN A 542 0.34 -2.02 25.19
C GLN A 542 1.10 -0.71 25.47
N ARG A 543 1.31 0.13 24.45
CA ARG A 543 2.12 1.36 24.55
C ARG A 543 1.37 2.56 25.11
N TYR A 544 0.06 2.61 24.94
CA TYR A 544 -0.82 3.68 25.38
C TYR A 544 -2.17 3.08 25.80
N PRO A 545 -2.34 2.70 27.07
CA PRO A 545 -3.49 1.92 27.54
C PRO A 545 -4.73 2.81 27.80
N VAL A 546 -4.93 3.83 26.97
CA VAL A 546 -6.08 4.76 27.00
C VAL A 546 -6.70 4.79 25.61
N ASP A 547 -7.99 4.43 25.50
CA ASP A 547 -8.68 4.36 24.21
C ASP A 547 -8.81 5.74 23.58
N ILE A 548 -9.31 6.71 24.35
CA ILE A 548 -9.40 8.12 23.97
C ILE A 548 -8.87 8.99 25.11
N SER A 549 -7.99 9.94 24.78
CA SER A 549 -7.44 10.93 25.70
C SER A 549 -7.66 12.32 25.13
N VAL A 550 -8.24 13.20 25.93
CA VAL A 550 -8.51 14.59 25.56
C VAL A 550 -7.78 15.51 26.52
N PRO A 551 -6.66 16.12 26.11
CA PRO A 551 -5.96 17.09 26.91
C PRO A 551 -6.78 18.39 27.04
N LEU A 552 -6.90 18.94 28.24
CA LEU A 552 -7.70 20.14 28.49
C LEU A 552 -6.91 21.20 29.26
N SER A 553 -7.13 22.46 28.87
CA SER A 553 -6.52 23.66 29.46
C SER A 553 -7.50 24.36 30.41
N GLY A 554 -8.01 23.64 31.42
CA GLY A 554 -9.02 24.18 32.33
C GLY A 554 -9.57 23.16 33.32
N LEU A 555 -10.50 23.62 34.15
CA LEU A 555 -11.37 22.72 34.90
C LEU A 555 -12.41 22.16 33.93
N VAL A 556 -12.70 20.87 34.06
CA VAL A 556 -13.79 20.21 33.33
C VAL A 556 -15.02 20.30 34.22
N ASP A 557 -16.12 20.81 33.69
CA ASP A 557 -17.39 20.82 34.43
C ASP A 557 -17.93 19.38 34.51
N ASP A 558 -18.51 19.02 35.66
CA ASP A 558 -19.07 17.66 35.86
C ASP A 558 -20.19 17.36 34.85
N ASP A 559 -20.91 18.39 34.38
CA ASP A 559 -21.95 18.28 33.36
C ASP A 559 -21.35 17.85 32.00
N ASP A 560 -20.22 18.42 31.58
CA ASP A 560 -19.54 18.05 30.32
C ASP A 560 -19.03 16.60 30.36
N LEU A 561 -18.51 16.16 31.52
CA LEU A 561 -18.08 14.78 31.71
C LEU A 561 -19.25 13.79 31.64
N GLU A 562 -20.41 14.16 32.21
CA GLU A 562 -21.62 13.34 32.16
C GLU A 562 -22.19 13.26 30.74
N ASP A 563 -22.08 14.34 29.96
CA ASP A 563 -22.46 14.35 28.54
C ASP A 563 -21.54 13.47 27.71
N VAL A 564 -20.22 13.45 27.99
CA VAL A 564 -19.28 12.50 27.35
C VAL A 564 -19.65 11.04 27.64
N ARG A 565 -20.06 10.73 28.89
CA ARG A 565 -20.52 9.37 29.26
C ARG A 565 -21.80 8.95 28.57
N GLN A 566 -22.61 9.89 28.10
CA GLN A 566 -23.86 9.62 27.38
C GLN A 566 -23.65 9.39 25.88
N ILE A 567 -22.45 9.63 25.35
CA ILE A 567 -22.13 9.36 23.95
C ILE A 567 -22.23 7.85 23.68
N PRO A 568 -23.03 7.41 22.69
CA PRO A 568 -23.12 6.00 22.34
C PRO A 568 -21.74 5.40 22.01
N GLY A 569 -21.40 4.27 22.63
CA GLY A 569 -20.11 3.61 22.47
C GLY A 569 -19.05 4.01 23.51
N VAL A 570 -19.35 4.95 24.40
CA VAL A 570 -18.51 5.27 25.56
C VAL A 570 -18.94 4.43 26.75
N SER A 571 -18.01 3.65 27.31
CA SER A 571 -18.26 2.79 28.48
C SER A 571 -17.97 3.50 29.80
N ALA A 572 -16.91 4.30 29.84
CA ALA A 572 -16.54 5.12 30.98
C ALA A 572 -15.78 6.38 30.56
N ALA A 573 -15.95 7.46 31.32
CA ALA A 573 -15.13 8.67 31.19
C ALA A 573 -14.79 9.22 32.56
N VAL A 574 -13.53 9.61 32.75
CA VAL A 574 -13.00 10.15 34.00
C VAL A 574 -12.05 11.31 33.74
N ILE A 575 -11.93 12.19 34.73
CA ILE A 575 -10.96 13.28 34.73
C ILE A 575 -9.65 12.76 35.32
N ALA A 576 -8.56 13.02 34.62
CA ALA A 576 -7.19 12.84 35.10
C ALA A 576 -6.45 14.17 35.09
N HIS A 577 -5.38 14.29 35.87
CA HIS A 577 -4.47 15.44 35.78
C HIS A 577 -3.19 15.03 35.03
N ARG A 578 -2.59 15.99 34.32
CA ARG A 578 -1.42 15.72 33.48
C ARG A 578 -0.16 16.38 34.03
N ALA A 579 0.93 15.63 33.94
CA ALA A 579 2.30 16.10 34.09
C ALA A 579 3.19 15.48 33.01
N GLU A 580 4.44 15.93 32.92
CA GLU A 580 5.39 15.40 31.95
C GLU A 580 6.61 14.81 32.66
N ALA A 581 7.14 13.73 32.08
CA ALA A 581 8.46 13.25 32.43
C ALA A 581 9.53 14.19 31.83
N VAL A 582 10.54 14.53 32.62
CA VAL A 582 11.69 15.34 32.17
C VAL A 582 12.63 14.53 31.28
N GLU A 583 12.65 13.22 31.48
CA GLU A 583 13.56 12.28 30.84
C GLU A 583 12.91 11.67 29.59
N ASP A 584 13.73 11.49 28.56
CA ASP A 584 13.32 10.81 27.33
C ASP A 584 13.33 9.28 27.54
N PHE A 585 12.23 8.63 27.17
CA PHE A 585 12.10 7.18 27.15
C PHE A 585 11.75 6.69 25.75
N LYS A 586 12.66 5.94 25.12
CA LYS A 586 12.52 5.40 23.76
C LYS A 586 12.29 6.47 22.67
N GLY A 587 12.84 7.67 22.84
CA GLY A 587 12.76 8.76 21.86
C GLY A 587 11.49 9.61 22.00
N SER A 588 10.81 9.52 23.15
CA SER A 588 9.62 10.30 23.49
C SER A 588 9.62 10.63 24.97
N ARG A 589 9.10 11.80 25.35
CA ARG A 589 8.84 12.11 26.76
C ARG A 589 7.45 11.58 27.11
N PRO A 590 7.34 10.54 27.96
CA PRO A 590 6.04 9.98 28.30
C PRO A 590 5.21 10.99 29.10
N GLU A 591 3.91 11.03 28.80
CA GLU A 591 2.94 11.78 29.60
C GLU A 591 2.72 11.07 30.92
N ILE A 592 2.52 11.81 32.00
CA ILE A 592 2.20 11.26 33.31
C ILE A 592 0.76 11.66 33.67
N PHE A 593 -0.12 10.67 33.76
CA PHE A 593 -1.48 10.84 34.21
C PHE A 593 -1.59 10.57 35.71
N VAL A 594 -2.13 11.54 36.43
CA VAL A 594 -2.53 11.39 37.83
C VAL A 594 -4.00 11.05 37.87
N ILE A 595 -4.30 9.85 38.33
CA ILE A 595 -5.65 9.31 38.35
C ILE A 595 -5.84 8.49 39.61
N ASP A 596 -7.04 8.57 40.18
CA ASP A 596 -7.42 7.74 41.33
C ASP A 596 -7.44 6.26 40.94
N PRO A 597 -6.99 5.32 41.79
CA PRO A 597 -6.98 3.89 41.47
C PRO A 597 -8.32 3.32 41.01
N ASP A 598 -9.45 3.73 41.62
CA ASP A 598 -10.78 3.22 41.25
C ASP A 598 -11.20 3.76 39.86
N SER A 599 -10.82 5.00 39.56
CA SER A 599 -11.06 5.61 38.24
C SER A 599 -10.16 5.01 37.17
N ALA A 600 -8.93 4.64 37.53
CA ALA A 600 -7.98 4.00 36.63
C ALA A 600 -8.47 2.62 36.18
N GLU A 601 -9.03 1.82 37.09
CA GLU A 601 -9.62 0.51 36.75
C GLU A 601 -10.79 0.64 35.77
N ALA A 602 -11.54 1.75 35.82
CA ALA A 602 -12.67 1.98 34.93
C ALA A 602 -12.28 2.40 33.51
N VAL A 603 -11.16 3.13 33.32
CA VAL A 603 -10.82 3.72 32.01
C VAL A 603 -9.57 3.17 31.33
N LEU A 604 -8.67 2.56 32.08
CA LEU A 604 -7.45 2.01 31.50
C LEU A 604 -7.70 0.62 30.93
N GLY A 605 -7.06 0.31 29.80
CA GLY A 605 -7.11 -1.02 29.21
C GLY A 605 -6.29 -2.04 30.00
N ASP A 606 -6.49 -3.34 29.71
CA ASP A 606 -5.87 -4.48 30.39
C ASP A 606 -4.32 -4.45 30.44
N ALA A 607 -3.68 -3.64 29.60
CA ALA A 607 -2.23 -3.46 29.57
C ALA A 607 -1.70 -2.42 30.56
N ALA A 608 -2.59 -1.65 31.22
CA ALA A 608 -2.22 -0.79 32.32
C ALA A 608 -1.98 -1.62 33.58
N ALA A 609 -0.90 -1.30 34.29
CA ALA A 609 -0.62 -1.89 35.59
C ALA A 609 -1.23 -1.07 36.72
N ASP A 610 -1.43 -1.71 37.87
CA ASP A 610 -2.03 -1.08 39.05
C ASP A 610 -1.21 0.14 39.50
N ASN A 611 -1.92 1.20 39.86
CA ASN A 611 -1.32 2.40 40.40
C ASN A 611 -0.95 2.19 41.88
N VAL A 612 0.33 2.36 42.20
CA VAL A 612 0.84 2.23 43.56
C VAL A 612 1.05 3.62 44.18
N SER A 613 0.48 3.84 45.37
CA SER A 613 0.66 5.09 46.12
C SER A 613 2.14 5.44 46.32
N GLY A 614 2.46 6.72 46.16
CA GLY A 614 3.81 7.28 46.29
C GLY A 614 4.77 6.91 45.16
N ARG A 615 4.29 6.26 44.07
CA ARG A 615 5.13 5.81 42.95
C ARG A 615 4.51 6.16 41.60
N VAL A 616 5.36 6.22 40.58
CA VAL A 616 4.92 6.28 39.18
C VAL A 616 5.02 4.89 38.57
N THR A 617 3.91 4.40 38.02
CA THR A 617 3.86 3.15 37.28
C THR A 617 4.49 3.35 35.91
N VAL A 618 5.58 2.63 35.66
CA VAL A 618 6.41 2.69 34.44
C VAL A 618 6.54 1.28 33.86
N PRO A 619 6.97 1.14 32.60
CA PRO A 619 7.10 -0.16 32.00
C PRO A 619 8.23 -0.99 32.61
N GLU A 620 8.11 -2.32 32.57
CA GLU A 620 9.06 -3.26 33.17
C GLU A 620 10.52 -3.01 32.71
N ASP A 621 10.71 -2.57 31.46
CA ASP A 621 12.01 -2.32 30.85
C ASP A 621 12.59 -0.92 31.14
N TYR A 622 11.89 -0.09 31.93
CA TYR A 622 12.42 1.18 32.42
C TYR A 622 13.68 0.94 33.28
N ARG A 623 14.80 1.58 32.94
CA ARG A 623 16.10 1.27 33.55
C ARG A 623 16.24 1.85 34.95
N ASP A 624 15.87 3.11 35.12
CA ASP A 624 16.17 3.85 36.33
C ASP A 624 15.20 3.52 37.49
N PRO A 625 15.63 3.71 38.76
CA PRO A 625 14.80 3.44 39.93
C PRO A 625 13.85 4.59 40.28
N THR A 626 14.02 5.74 39.64
CA THR A 626 13.21 6.95 39.82
C THR A 626 12.94 7.56 38.45
N VAL A 627 11.80 8.22 38.29
CA VAL A 627 11.49 9.06 37.15
C VAL A 627 11.41 10.49 37.63
N ARG A 628 11.97 11.41 36.84
CA ARG A 628 11.90 12.82 37.15
C ARG A 628 10.65 13.42 36.52
N VAL A 629 9.76 13.90 37.36
CA VAL A 629 8.45 14.42 36.96
C VAL A 629 8.43 15.92 37.18
N LYS A 630 7.88 16.64 36.21
CA LYS A 630 7.74 18.09 36.28
C LYS A 630 6.26 18.46 36.40
N GLY A 631 5.88 18.93 37.59
CA GLY A 631 4.61 19.63 37.86
C GLY A 631 4.86 21.12 38.04
N LEU A 632 4.29 21.74 39.09
CA LEU A 632 4.78 23.06 39.56
C LEU A 632 6.18 22.95 40.17
N ASN A 633 6.49 21.80 40.78
CA ASN A 633 7.82 21.44 41.24
C ASN A 633 8.38 20.28 40.40
N GLU A 634 9.69 20.28 40.19
CA GLU A 634 10.41 19.12 39.63
C GLU A 634 10.85 18.21 40.77
N MET A 635 10.41 16.94 40.74
CA MET A 635 10.75 15.96 41.76
C MET A 635 11.11 14.60 41.14
N SER A 636 12.07 13.91 41.74
CA SER A 636 12.35 12.51 41.43
C SER A 636 11.43 11.61 42.24
N VAL A 637 10.53 10.90 41.56
CA VAL A 637 9.55 9.99 42.16
C VAL A 637 10.01 8.54 41.95
N PRO A 638 9.96 7.66 42.97
CA PRO A 638 10.27 6.25 42.80
C PRO A 638 9.31 5.57 41.82
N VAL A 639 9.82 4.63 41.03
CA VAL A 639 9.01 3.94 40.02
C VAL A 639 8.50 2.57 40.48
N HIS A 640 7.34 2.17 39.98
CA HIS A 640 6.81 0.82 40.03
C HIS A 640 6.87 0.23 38.61
N LYS A 641 7.73 -0.78 38.41
CA LYS A 641 8.02 -1.38 37.09
C LYS A 641 7.13 -2.59 36.85
N ASP A 642 5.90 -2.34 36.42
CA ASP A 642 4.89 -3.40 36.22
C ASP A 642 4.05 -3.18 34.95
N GLY A 643 4.19 -2.02 34.29
CA GLY A 643 3.44 -1.70 33.07
C GLY A 643 4.09 -2.19 31.78
N LEU A 644 3.37 -2.01 30.67
CA LEU A 644 3.92 -2.14 29.30
C LEU A 644 3.92 -0.81 28.52
N SER A 645 3.26 0.22 29.08
CA SER A 645 3.06 1.52 28.44
C SER A 645 4.35 2.31 28.30
N SER A 646 4.71 2.65 27.07
CA SER A 646 5.90 3.47 26.78
C SER A 646 5.59 4.93 26.51
N LEU A 647 4.34 5.28 26.20
CA LEU A 647 3.91 6.63 25.84
C LEU A 647 3.18 7.35 26.98
N ALA A 648 2.61 6.60 27.92
CA ALA A 648 1.92 7.14 29.10
C ALA A 648 2.34 6.41 30.38
N PHE A 649 2.68 7.15 31.43
CA PHE A 649 2.88 6.65 32.78
C PHE A 649 1.72 7.10 33.66
N PHE A 650 1.49 6.35 34.74
CA PHE A 650 0.35 6.60 35.62
C PHE A 650 0.82 6.73 37.06
N THR A 651 0.17 7.59 37.82
CA THR A 651 0.45 7.77 39.24
C THR A 651 -0.81 8.18 39.99
N THR A 652 -0.69 8.23 41.30
CA THR A 652 -1.78 8.42 42.25
C THR A 652 -1.90 9.88 42.71
N PRO A 653 -3.09 10.32 43.15
CA PRO A 653 -3.32 11.72 43.56
C PRO A 653 -2.37 12.23 44.66
N ASP A 654 -1.86 11.38 45.55
CA ASP A 654 -0.85 11.76 46.56
C ASP A 654 0.45 12.27 45.92
N VAL A 655 0.95 11.58 44.90
CA VAL A 655 2.14 12.01 44.13
C VAL A 655 1.86 13.30 43.37
N GLY A 656 0.66 13.42 42.77
CA GLY A 656 0.27 14.63 42.03
C GLY A 656 0.17 15.86 42.93
N ASN A 657 -0.35 15.71 44.15
CA ASN A 657 -0.40 16.76 45.15
C ASN A 657 1.01 17.21 45.59
N ASP A 658 1.93 16.27 45.81
CA ASP A 658 3.31 16.57 46.20
C ASP A 658 4.10 17.28 45.09
N LEU A 659 3.84 16.95 43.82
CA LEU A 659 4.38 17.62 42.64
C LEU A 659 3.79 19.02 42.40
N GLY A 660 2.67 19.33 43.07
CA GLY A 660 1.88 20.52 42.84
C GLY A 660 1.32 20.56 41.42
N ILE A 661 0.79 19.45 40.90
CA ILE A 661 0.17 19.46 39.57
C ILE A 661 -1.05 20.37 39.62
N SER A 662 -1.10 21.37 38.73
CA SER A 662 -2.18 22.35 38.70
C SER A 662 -3.50 21.69 38.34
N ALA A 663 -4.59 22.08 39.03
CA ALA A 663 -5.96 21.70 38.67
C ALA A 663 -6.38 22.19 37.27
N THR A 664 -5.58 23.05 36.63
CA THR A 664 -5.82 23.58 35.29
C THR A 664 -5.20 22.75 34.17
N THR A 665 -4.41 21.72 34.49
CA THR A 665 -3.81 20.81 33.50
C THR A 665 -4.49 19.45 33.62
N THR A 666 -5.66 19.33 33.00
CA THR A 666 -6.52 18.15 33.09
C THR A 666 -6.51 17.37 31.77
N ALA A 667 -7.03 16.16 31.81
CA ALA A 667 -7.46 15.44 30.64
C ALA A 667 -8.71 14.64 30.96
N VAL A 668 -9.55 14.45 29.95
CA VAL A 668 -10.64 13.48 30.01
C VAL A 668 -10.14 12.20 29.34
N LEU A 669 -10.09 11.13 30.12
CA LEU A 669 -9.77 9.79 29.63
C LEU A 669 -11.08 9.04 29.44
N VAL A 670 -11.26 8.47 28.25
CA VAL A 670 -12.48 7.78 27.84
C VAL A 670 -12.15 6.35 27.44
N ARG A 671 -12.94 5.42 27.97
CA ARG A 671 -12.96 4.00 27.59
C ARG A 671 -14.14 3.78 26.64
N LEU A 672 -13.89 3.03 25.59
CA LEU A 672 -14.94 2.65 24.65
C LEU A 672 -15.57 1.31 25.05
N ASP A 673 -16.75 1.03 24.52
CA ASP A 673 -17.32 -0.32 24.61
C ASP A 673 -16.43 -1.35 23.90
N GLU A 674 -16.51 -2.62 24.31
CA GLU A 674 -15.84 -3.70 23.60
C GLU A 674 -16.40 -3.82 22.16
N ASP A 675 -15.52 -4.09 21.19
CA ASP A 675 -15.86 -4.34 19.77
C ASP A 675 -16.43 -3.16 18.95
N ILE A 676 -16.06 -1.91 19.25
CA ILE A 676 -16.42 -0.74 18.41
C ILE A 676 -15.80 -0.84 17.01
N GLU A 677 -16.61 -0.61 15.97
CA GLU A 677 -16.13 -0.53 14.59
C GLU A 677 -15.34 0.77 14.33
N VAL A 678 -14.36 0.72 13.42
CA VAL A 678 -13.47 1.87 13.13
C VAL A 678 -14.23 3.13 12.69
N ASP A 679 -15.28 2.97 11.87
CA ASP A 679 -16.14 4.07 11.41
C ASP A 679 -16.94 4.72 12.55
N GLU A 680 -17.11 4.00 13.66
CA GLU A 680 -17.78 4.49 14.87
C GLU A 680 -16.78 5.20 15.79
N ILE A 681 -15.52 4.73 15.88
CA ILE A 681 -14.45 5.44 16.62
C ILE A 681 -14.30 6.88 16.12
N THR A 682 -14.30 7.10 14.80
CA THR A 682 -14.18 8.45 14.22
C THR A 682 -15.38 9.34 14.59
N ARG A 683 -16.59 8.75 14.65
CA ARG A 683 -17.79 9.47 15.09
C ARG A 683 -17.75 9.80 16.57
N ILE A 684 -17.33 8.86 17.42
CA ILE A 684 -17.16 9.07 18.86
C ILE A 684 -16.10 10.15 19.10
N ARG A 685 -14.95 10.08 18.40
CA ARG A 685 -13.91 11.11 18.46
C ARG A 685 -14.49 12.51 18.19
N GLN A 686 -15.31 12.64 17.15
CA GLN A 686 -15.96 13.90 16.79
C GLN A 686 -16.97 14.35 17.86
N SER A 687 -17.80 13.45 18.38
CA SER A 687 -18.77 13.79 19.43
C SER A 687 -18.09 14.18 20.74
N VAL A 688 -17.01 13.50 21.14
CA VAL A 688 -16.22 13.85 22.32
C VAL A 688 -15.58 15.24 22.16
N ALA A 689 -15.03 15.52 20.98
CA ALA A 689 -14.47 16.84 20.65
C ALA A 689 -15.52 17.95 20.76
N GLU A 690 -16.71 17.71 20.21
CA GLU A 690 -17.84 18.65 20.25
C GLU A 690 -18.35 18.90 21.67
N THR A 691 -18.51 17.85 22.49
CA THR A 691 -18.97 17.99 23.88
C THR A 691 -17.98 18.77 24.74
N LEU A 692 -16.67 18.57 24.54
CA LEU A 692 -15.62 19.21 25.34
C LEU A 692 -15.14 20.55 24.73
N ASP A 693 -15.75 21.03 23.64
CA ASP A 693 -15.35 22.23 22.88
C ASP A 693 -13.85 22.28 22.51
N VAL A 694 -13.28 21.13 22.15
CA VAL A 694 -11.87 20.93 21.78
C VAL A 694 -11.70 20.36 20.39
N SER A 695 -10.51 20.53 19.81
CA SER A 695 -10.18 19.94 18.50
C SER A 695 -10.28 18.42 18.52
N SER A 696 -10.91 17.83 17.50
CA SER A 696 -10.85 16.41 17.20
C SER A 696 -9.42 15.93 16.93
N GLU A 697 -8.48 16.83 16.62
CA GLU A 697 -7.04 16.54 16.57
C GLU A 697 -6.40 16.46 17.97
N GLU A 698 -6.98 17.15 18.97
CA GLU A 698 -6.57 17.00 20.38
C GLU A 698 -7.11 15.70 20.97
N VAL A 699 -8.20 15.15 20.42
CA VAL A 699 -8.75 13.84 20.81
C VAL A 699 -7.86 12.72 20.26
N GLY A 700 -6.84 12.37 21.05
CA GLY A 700 -5.92 11.29 20.79
C GLY A 700 -6.36 9.97 21.44
N GLY A 701 -5.44 9.00 21.47
CA GLY A 701 -5.66 7.69 22.11
C GLY A 701 -5.32 6.51 21.22
N SER A 702 -5.24 5.32 21.84
CA SER A 702 -4.92 4.08 21.13
C SER A 702 -6.04 3.69 20.15
N ALA A 703 -7.31 3.94 20.50
CA ALA A 703 -8.45 3.61 19.64
C ALA A 703 -8.47 4.51 18.39
N VAL A 704 -8.24 5.82 18.57
CA VAL A 704 -8.15 6.77 17.46
C VAL A 704 -7.00 6.42 16.52
N ALA A 705 -5.81 6.14 17.08
CA ALA A 705 -4.65 5.72 16.29
C ALA A 705 -4.91 4.40 15.56
N ARG A 706 -5.53 3.42 16.22
CA ARG A 706 -5.92 2.13 15.62
C ARG A 706 -6.85 2.32 14.44
N GLY A 707 -7.83 3.23 14.54
CA GLY A 707 -8.75 3.56 13.46
C GLY A 707 -8.02 4.07 12.21
N ALA A 708 -7.14 5.06 12.38
CA ALA A 708 -6.36 5.62 11.28
C ALA A 708 -5.45 4.59 10.60
N TYR A 709 -4.74 3.77 11.37
CA TYR A 709 -3.89 2.70 10.81
C TYR A 709 -4.71 1.60 10.12
N SER A 710 -5.89 1.27 10.68
CA SER A 710 -6.81 0.29 10.11
C SER A 710 -7.23 0.71 8.71
N GLU A 711 -7.69 1.95 8.56
CA GLU A 711 -8.16 2.48 7.28
C GLU A 711 -7.05 2.45 6.21
N LEU A 712 -5.85 2.91 6.58
CA LEU A 712 -4.69 2.89 5.69
C LEU A 712 -4.37 1.46 5.21
N ILE A 713 -4.33 0.48 6.13
CA ILE A 713 -4.06 -0.92 5.80
C ILE A 713 -5.16 -1.52 4.93
N ASP A 714 -6.44 -1.20 5.20
CA ASP A 714 -7.58 -1.72 4.45
C ASP A 714 -7.56 -1.25 2.99
N VAL A 715 -7.24 0.03 2.75
CA VAL A 715 -7.04 0.58 1.38
C VAL A 715 -5.90 -0.15 0.66
N MET A 716 -4.76 -0.36 1.32
CA MET A 716 -3.62 -1.07 0.75
C MET A 716 -3.96 -2.54 0.42
N LEU A 717 -4.70 -3.22 1.31
CA LEU A 717 -5.10 -4.61 1.16
C LEU A 717 -6.13 -4.77 0.04
N ALA A 718 -7.12 -3.88 -0.04
CA ALA A 718 -8.09 -3.84 -1.13
C ALA A 718 -7.39 -3.63 -2.48
N GLY A 719 -6.45 -2.68 -2.56
CA GLY A 719 -5.63 -2.44 -3.75
C GLY A 719 -4.84 -3.68 -4.17
N ALA A 720 -4.15 -4.32 -3.22
CA ALA A 720 -3.39 -5.54 -3.49
C ALA A 720 -4.26 -6.70 -4.00
N VAL A 721 -5.41 -6.94 -3.38
CA VAL A 721 -6.38 -7.97 -3.80
C VAL A 721 -6.89 -7.69 -5.22
N ALA A 722 -7.18 -6.42 -5.54
CA ALA A 722 -7.60 -6.01 -6.87
C ALA A 722 -6.52 -6.30 -7.94
N LEU A 723 -5.24 -6.01 -7.63
CA LEU A 723 -4.12 -6.28 -8.54
C LEU A 723 -3.91 -7.79 -8.75
N LEU A 724 -4.12 -8.58 -7.70
CA LEU A 724 -4.00 -10.04 -7.71
C LEU A 724 -5.05 -10.73 -8.57
N PHE A 725 -6.22 -10.13 -8.70
CA PHE A 725 -7.29 -10.62 -9.55
C PHE A 725 -6.82 -10.84 -11.00
N VAL A 726 -5.94 -9.96 -11.52
CA VAL A 726 -5.37 -10.10 -12.87
C VAL A 726 -4.54 -11.38 -13.00
N SER A 727 -3.72 -11.70 -11.99
CA SER A 727 -2.91 -12.92 -12.00
C SER A 727 -3.78 -14.18 -12.00
N VAL A 728 -4.91 -14.16 -11.28
CA VAL A 728 -5.89 -15.26 -11.27
C VAL A 728 -6.52 -15.44 -12.65
N ILE A 729 -6.88 -14.35 -13.35
CA ILE A 729 -7.39 -14.41 -14.73
C ILE A 729 -6.37 -15.04 -15.69
N ILE A 730 -5.10 -14.66 -15.59
CA ILE A 730 -4.05 -15.25 -16.44
C ILE A 730 -3.89 -16.75 -16.14
N ALA A 731 -3.89 -17.14 -14.86
CA ALA A 731 -3.81 -18.55 -14.46
C ALA A 731 -5.01 -19.37 -14.99
N LEU A 732 -6.22 -18.82 -14.91
CA LEU A 732 -7.46 -19.38 -15.45
C LEU A 732 -7.37 -19.74 -16.93
N ILE A 733 -6.86 -18.81 -17.74
CA ILE A 733 -6.65 -19.02 -19.18
C ILE A 733 -5.70 -20.22 -19.40
N GLY A 734 -4.63 -20.32 -18.60
CA GLY A 734 -3.68 -21.42 -18.66
C GLY A 734 -4.27 -22.78 -18.29
N VAL A 735 -5.10 -22.84 -17.25
CA VAL A 735 -5.79 -24.07 -16.83
C VAL A 735 -6.77 -24.52 -17.93
N SER A 736 -7.60 -23.61 -18.44
CA SER A 736 -8.58 -23.92 -19.48
C SER A 736 -7.93 -24.48 -20.76
N ASN A 737 -6.80 -23.91 -21.16
CA ASN A 737 -6.06 -24.40 -22.32
C ASN A 737 -5.51 -25.82 -22.10
N THR A 738 -5.06 -26.11 -20.87
CA THR A 738 -4.52 -27.44 -20.55
C THR A 738 -5.62 -28.51 -20.51
N VAL A 739 -6.77 -28.19 -19.92
CA VAL A 739 -7.93 -29.11 -19.92
C VAL A 739 -8.43 -29.33 -21.35
N SER A 740 -8.47 -28.27 -22.17
CA SER A 740 -8.81 -28.38 -23.60
C SER A 740 -7.92 -29.36 -24.35
N LEU A 741 -6.63 -29.39 -24.03
CA LEU A 741 -5.71 -30.36 -24.63
C LEU A 741 -5.95 -31.78 -24.12
N SER A 742 -6.15 -31.96 -22.81
CA SER A 742 -6.43 -33.28 -22.21
C SER A 742 -7.58 -33.99 -22.95
N VAL A 743 -8.63 -33.24 -23.29
CA VAL A 743 -9.77 -33.74 -24.07
C VAL A 743 -9.37 -34.19 -25.48
N ILE A 744 -8.47 -33.46 -26.14
CA ILE A 744 -8.03 -33.76 -27.51
C ILE A 744 -7.10 -34.98 -27.54
N GLU A 745 -6.14 -35.05 -26.61
CA GLU A 745 -5.20 -36.17 -26.51
C GLU A 745 -5.90 -37.47 -26.13
N ARG A 746 -6.95 -37.40 -25.30
CA ARG A 746 -7.71 -38.56 -24.83
C ARG A 746 -9.02 -38.77 -25.58
N ARG A 747 -9.14 -38.32 -26.83
CA ARG A 747 -10.39 -38.47 -27.62
C ARG A 747 -10.86 -39.92 -27.69
N ARG A 748 -9.96 -40.86 -27.95
CA ARG A 748 -10.27 -42.29 -28.02
C ARG A 748 -10.70 -42.85 -26.67
N GLU A 749 -10.00 -42.50 -25.59
CA GLU A 749 -10.37 -42.92 -24.22
C GLU A 749 -11.75 -42.38 -23.84
N ASN A 750 -12.04 -41.11 -24.13
CA ASN A 750 -13.35 -40.49 -23.90
C ASN A 750 -14.45 -41.14 -24.75
N ALA A 751 -14.16 -41.50 -26.00
CA ALA A 751 -15.08 -42.21 -26.88
C ALA A 751 -15.34 -43.64 -26.40
N LEU A 752 -14.31 -44.33 -25.92
CA LEU A 752 -14.39 -45.68 -25.36
C LEU A 752 -15.21 -45.68 -24.05
N MET A 753 -14.94 -44.75 -23.14
CA MET A 753 -15.73 -44.59 -21.92
C MET A 753 -17.21 -44.35 -22.23
N ARG A 754 -17.51 -43.52 -23.24
CA ARG A 754 -18.88 -43.30 -23.70
C ARG A 754 -19.49 -44.52 -24.38
N ALA A 755 -18.71 -45.30 -25.12
CA ALA A 755 -19.15 -46.57 -25.70
C ALA A 755 -19.43 -47.64 -24.62
N LEU A 756 -18.71 -47.58 -23.49
CA LEU A 756 -18.90 -48.42 -22.31
C LEU A 756 -20.03 -47.94 -21.39
N GLY A 757 -20.78 -46.89 -21.77
CA GLY A 757 -21.99 -46.44 -21.07
C GLY A 757 -21.86 -45.14 -20.27
N LEU A 758 -20.71 -44.45 -20.30
CA LEU A 758 -20.54 -43.17 -19.60
C LEU A 758 -21.39 -42.07 -20.25
N SER A 759 -22.24 -41.41 -19.46
CA SER A 759 -23.15 -40.37 -19.97
C SER A 759 -22.39 -39.08 -20.32
N ILE A 760 -23.03 -38.21 -21.12
CA ILE A 760 -22.47 -36.90 -21.46
C ILE A 760 -22.31 -36.02 -20.20
N SER A 761 -23.25 -36.10 -19.26
CA SER A 761 -23.16 -35.38 -17.99
C SER A 761 -21.99 -35.90 -17.15
N GLN A 762 -21.81 -37.22 -17.05
CA GLN A 762 -20.68 -37.82 -16.34
C GLN A 762 -19.32 -37.44 -16.95
N LEU A 763 -19.22 -37.34 -18.28
CA LEU A 763 -18.00 -36.87 -18.94
C LEU A 763 -17.72 -35.39 -18.61
N ARG A 764 -18.75 -34.55 -18.58
CA ARG A 764 -18.62 -33.13 -18.19
C ARG A 764 -18.21 -32.99 -16.72
N THR A 765 -18.83 -33.77 -15.83
CA THR A 765 -18.50 -33.80 -14.40
C THR A 765 -17.09 -34.28 -14.18
N LEU A 766 -16.62 -35.33 -14.87
CA LEU A 766 -15.24 -35.80 -14.78
C LEU A 766 -14.25 -34.69 -15.13
N LEU A 767 -14.45 -33.98 -16.24
CA LEU A 767 -13.56 -32.90 -16.66
C LEU A 767 -13.60 -31.70 -15.70
N ALA A 768 -14.78 -31.41 -15.13
CA ALA A 768 -14.93 -30.37 -14.11
C ALA A 768 -14.20 -30.77 -12.82
N LEU A 769 -14.36 -32.01 -12.33
CA LEU A 769 -13.68 -32.51 -11.15
C LEU A 769 -12.16 -32.58 -11.33
N GLU A 770 -11.66 -32.89 -12.53
CA GLU A 770 -10.21 -32.82 -12.85
C GLU A 770 -9.69 -31.39 -12.67
N ALA A 771 -10.40 -30.40 -13.22
CA ALA A 771 -10.02 -28.99 -13.09
C ALA A 771 -10.12 -28.48 -11.65
N VAL A 772 -11.20 -28.82 -10.95
CA VAL A 772 -11.44 -28.43 -9.54
C VAL A 772 -10.40 -29.05 -8.61
N LEU A 773 -10.06 -30.33 -8.79
CA LEU A 773 -9.00 -30.99 -8.01
C LEU A 773 -7.67 -30.25 -8.15
N ILE A 774 -7.28 -29.91 -9.38
CA ILE A 774 -6.03 -29.17 -9.65
C ILE A 774 -6.07 -27.78 -9.00
N SER A 775 -7.18 -27.06 -9.12
CA SER A 775 -7.30 -25.71 -8.54
C SER A 775 -7.35 -25.73 -7.02
N SER A 776 -8.04 -26.69 -6.40
CA SER A 776 -8.11 -26.82 -4.94
C SER A 776 -6.76 -27.20 -4.34
N VAL A 777 -6.02 -28.14 -4.97
CA VAL A 777 -4.65 -28.48 -4.54
C VAL A 777 -3.75 -27.25 -4.61
N ALA A 778 -3.81 -26.52 -5.72
CA ALA A 778 -3.03 -25.30 -5.90
C ALA A 778 -3.41 -24.21 -4.89
N ALA A 779 -4.70 -24.04 -4.61
CA ALA A 779 -5.17 -23.08 -3.62
C ALA A 779 -4.72 -23.46 -2.20
N LEU A 780 -4.82 -24.72 -1.80
CA LEU A 780 -4.39 -25.17 -0.48
C LEU A 780 -2.88 -25.02 -0.28
N LEU A 781 -2.06 -25.43 -1.25
CA LEU A 781 -0.61 -25.21 -1.19
C LEU A 781 -0.28 -23.70 -1.20
N GLY A 782 -1.04 -22.92 -1.98
CA GLY A 782 -0.93 -21.48 -2.04
C GLY A 782 -1.22 -20.83 -0.70
N LEU A 783 -2.34 -21.17 -0.06
CA LEU A 783 -2.79 -20.68 1.25
C LEU A 783 -1.79 -21.03 2.36
N VAL A 784 -1.27 -22.26 2.39
CA VAL A 784 -0.26 -22.68 3.38
C VAL A 784 1.03 -21.90 3.22
N LEU A 785 1.56 -21.83 2.00
CA LEU A 785 2.80 -21.09 1.74
C LEU A 785 2.60 -19.58 1.96
N GLY A 786 1.46 -19.06 1.53
CA GLY A 786 1.14 -17.65 1.61
C GLY A 786 0.93 -17.20 3.04
N GLY A 787 0.19 -17.98 3.85
CA GLY A 787 0.04 -17.73 5.28
C GLY A 787 1.38 -17.78 6.02
N ALA A 788 2.24 -18.77 5.72
CA ALA A 788 3.57 -18.84 6.33
C ALA A 788 4.43 -17.61 5.98
N LEU A 789 4.45 -17.18 4.72
CA LEU A 789 5.16 -15.97 4.30
C LEU A 789 4.51 -14.69 4.87
N GLY A 790 3.19 -14.67 5.03
CA GLY A 790 2.44 -13.53 5.61
C GLY A 790 2.75 -13.34 7.10
N ILE A 791 2.83 -14.44 7.86
CA ILE A 791 3.26 -14.42 9.27
C ILE A 791 4.68 -13.87 9.39
N VAL A 792 5.60 -14.36 8.55
CA VAL A 792 6.98 -13.86 8.57
C VAL A 792 7.03 -12.40 8.15
N GLY A 793 6.29 -12.01 7.12
CA GLY A 793 6.18 -10.62 6.68
C GLY A 793 5.67 -9.70 7.79
N THR A 794 4.65 -10.14 8.53
CA THR A 794 4.12 -9.42 9.69
C THR A 794 5.21 -9.19 10.73
N ARG A 795 5.89 -10.26 11.16
CA ARG A 795 6.95 -10.15 12.17
C ARG A 795 8.08 -9.22 11.75
N LEU A 796 8.40 -9.21 10.46
CA LEU A 796 9.44 -8.35 9.92
C LEU A 796 9.01 -6.87 9.90
N VAL A 797 7.74 -6.58 9.62
CA VAL A 797 7.21 -5.21 9.55
C VAL A 797 6.89 -4.65 10.94
N THR A 798 6.38 -5.46 11.87
CA THR A 798 5.90 -4.99 13.18
C THR A 798 6.92 -5.12 14.30
N TYR A 799 8.17 -5.47 14.00
CA TYR A 799 9.21 -5.74 14.99
C TYR A 799 9.42 -4.57 15.97
N ASP A 800 9.44 -3.34 15.45
CA ASP A 800 9.65 -2.13 16.25
C ASP A 800 8.39 -1.64 16.97
N TYR A 801 7.24 -2.28 16.77
CA TYR A 801 5.93 -1.83 17.30
C TYR A 801 5.39 -2.74 18.40
N SER A 802 5.50 -4.06 18.26
CA SER A 802 5.06 -5.01 19.28
C SER A 802 6.08 -6.13 19.48
N THR A 803 6.30 -6.49 20.74
CA THR A 803 7.07 -7.68 21.12
C THR A 803 6.34 -8.95 20.72
N ASP A 804 5.01 -8.94 20.81
CA ASP A 804 4.14 -10.05 20.46
C ASP A 804 3.79 -10.07 18.97
N LEU A 805 3.49 -11.26 18.47
CA LEU A 805 3.02 -11.45 17.10
C LEU A 805 1.60 -12.01 17.17
N ILE A 806 0.62 -11.18 16.83
CA ILE A 806 -0.75 -11.64 16.70
C ILE A 806 -0.96 -12.09 15.26
N VAL A 807 -1.23 -13.38 15.12
CA VAL A 807 -1.55 -13.96 13.82
C VAL A 807 -3.06 -14.04 13.67
N ASP A 808 -3.61 -13.20 12.79
CA ASP A 808 -5.03 -13.25 12.46
C ASP A 808 -5.26 -14.13 11.23
N PHE A 809 -5.89 -15.29 11.48
CA PHE A 809 -6.37 -16.19 10.45
C PHE A 809 -7.87 -16.01 10.22
N SER A 810 -8.23 -15.09 9.32
CA SER A 810 -9.60 -14.94 8.85
C SER A 810 -10.05 -16.18 8.06
N ALA A 811 -10.75 -17.10 8.74
CA ALA A 811 -11.35 -18.29 8.12
C ALA A 811 -12.28 -17.94 6.94
N PRO A 812 -13.13 -16.88 7.01
CA PRO A 812 -13.92 -16.44 5.87
C PRO A 812 -13.08 -16.09 4.64
N SER A 813 -11.93 -15.41 4.83
CA SER A 813 -11.03 -15.04 3.73
C SER A 813 -10.41 -16.27 3.06
N PHE A 814 -9.98 -17.25 3.85
CA PHE A 814 -9.42 -18.51 3.33
C PHE A 814 -10.47 -19.33 2.57
N LEU A 815 -11.68 -19.42 3.12
CA LEU A 815 -12.80 -20.07 2.45
C LEU A 815 -13.18 -19.32 1.17
N GLY A 816 -13.13 -17.98 1.16
CA GLY A 816 -13.34 -17.15 -0.01
C GLY A 816 -12.32 -17.43 -1.12
N ILE A 817 -11.03 -17.46 -0.79
CA ILE A 817 -9.96 -17.79 -1.76
C ILE A 817 -10.14 -19.21 -2.31
N LEU A 818 -10.47 -20.18 -1.45
CA LEU A 818 -10.72 -21.55 -1.87
C LEU A 818 -11.96 -21.63 -2.78
N ALA A 819 -13.04 -20.91 -2.46
CA ALA A 819 -14.24 -20.83 -3.26
C ALA A 819 -13.95 -20.22 -4.64
N VAL A 820 -13.20 -19.11 -4.70
CA VAL A 820 -12.76 -18.49 -5.95
C VAL A 820 -11.93 -19.48 -6.77
N ALA A 821 -11.01 -20.24 -6.16
CA ALA A 821 -10.23 -21.25 -6.85
C ALA A 821 -11.08 -22.40 -7.42
N VAL A 822 -12.09 -22.86 -6.67
CA VAL A 822 -13.03 -23.89 -7.14
C VAL A 822 -13.88 -23.38 -8.30
N ILE A 823 -14.46 -22.18 -8.17
CA ILE A 823 -15.22 -21.52 -9.23
C ILE A 823 -14.35 -21.36 -10.47
N ALA A 824 -13.10 -20.94 -10.28
CA ALA A 824 -12.11 -20.80 -11.33
C ALA A 824 -11.84 -22.14 -12.06
N GLY A 825 -11.69 -23.24 -11.32
CA GLY A 825 -11.56 -24.59 -11.87
C GLY A 825 -12.77 -24.99 -12.72
N ILE A 826 -13.98 -24.75 -12.23
CA ILE A 826 -15.23 -25.03 -12.95
C ILE A 826 -15.29 -24.22 -14.25
N LEU A 827 -15.10 -22.89 -14.17
CA LEU A 827 -15.13 -21.98 -15.32
C LEU A 827 -14.11 -22.40 -16.39
N SER A 828 -12.92 -22.81 -15.97
CA SER A 828 -11.86 -23.29 -16.87
C SER A 828 -12.27 -24.54 -17.66
N ALA A 829 -13.08 -25.42 -17.06
CA ALA A 829 -13.52 -26.67 -17.67
C ALA A 829 -14.75 -26.52 -18.60
N LEU A 830 -15.52 -25.43 -18.50
CA LEU A 830 -16.79 -25.27 -19.23
C LEU A 830 -16.63 -25.39 -20.75
N ALA A 831 -15.70 -24.63 -21.34
CA ALA A 831 -15.46 -24.66 -22.79
C ALA A 831 -14.91 -26.02 -23.28
N PRO A 832 -13.88 -26.62 -22.65
CA PRO A 832 -13.42 -27.98 -22.96
C PRO A 832 -14.54 -29.03 -22.86
N ALA A 833 -15.32 -29.02 -21.78
CA ALA A 833 -16.35 -30.01 -21.51
C ALA A 833 -17.49 -29.94 -22.55
N ARG A 834 -17.86 -28.73 -22.99
CA ARG A 834 -18.80 -28.53 -24.10
C ARG A 834 -18.25 -29.12 -25.39
N ARG A 835 -16.99 -28.89 -25.74
CA ARG A 835 -16.36 -29.46 -26.94
C ARG A 835 -16.30 -31.00 -26.88
N ALA A 836 -15.89 -31.56 -25.74
CA ALA A 836 -15.83 -33.00 -25.52
C ALA A 836 -17.18 -33.68 -25.74
N SER A 837 -18.26 -33.05 -25.25
CA SER A 837 -19.62 -33.60 -25.35
C SER A 837 -20.18 -33.68 -26.77
N ARG A 838 -19.64 -32.91 -27.71
CA ARG A 838 -20.13 -32.85 -29.10
C ARG A 838 -19.49 -33.86 -30.04
N LEU A 839 -18.38 -34.49 -29.65
CA LEU A 839 -17.73 -35.51 -30.47
C LEU A 839 -18.56 -36.79 -30.47
N SER A 840 -18.86 -37.41 -31.61
CA SER A 840 -19.55 -38.71 -31.59
C SER A 840 -18.61 -39.83 -31.16
N PRO A 841 -19.07 -40.87 -30.42
CA PRO A 841 -18.24 -42.02 -30.08
C PRO A 841 -17.68 -42.72 -31.33
N VAL A 842 -18.44 -42.75 -32.42
CA VAL A 842 -18.05 -43.35 -33.69
C VAL A 842 -16.91 -42.58 -34.36
N GLU A 843 -16.96 -41.24 -34.41
CA GLU A 843 -15.85 -40.43 -34.91
C GLU A 843 -14.59 -40.57 -34.05
N GLY A 844 -14.76 -40.62 -32.71
CA GLY A 844 -13.65 -40.78 -31.78
C GLY A 844 -12.93 -42.14 -31.90
N LEU A 845 -13.62 -43.18 -32.38
CA LEU A 845 -13.06 -44.51 -32.62
C LEU A 845 -12.49 -44.70 -34.03
N LYS A 846 -12.86 -43.85 -35.01
CA LYS A 846 -12.43 -43.94 -36.42
C LYS A 846 -11.09 -43.26 -36.74
N LEU A 847 -10.55 -42.44 -35.85
CA LEU A 847 -9.47 -41.49 -36.14
C LEU A 847 -8.06 -42.08 -36.41
N ASP A 848 -7.88 -43.40 -36.49
CA ASP A 848 -6.59 -44.06 -36.77
C ASP A 848 -6.66 -45.16 -37.85
N PHE A 849 -7.55 -45.02 -38.85
CA PHE A 849 -7.45 -45.80 -40.10
C PHE A 849 -6.97 -44.94 -41.27
#